data_AF-A0A971R3S0-F1
#
_entry.id   AF-A0A971R3S0-F1
#
_cell.length_a   1.000
_cell.length_b   1.000
_cell.length_c   1.000
_cell.angle_alpha   90.00
_cell.angle_beta   90.00
_cell.angle_gamma   90.00
#
_symmetry.space_group_name_H-M   'P 1'
#
loop_
_entity.id
_entity.type
_entity.pdbx_description
1 polymer ?
#
loop_
_entity_poly.entity_id
_entity_poly.type
_entity_poly.pdbx_seq_one_letter_code
_entity_poly.pdbx_strand_id
1 'polypeptide(L)'
;MLSMRRWVPVMLALVLLAGCQTLTPKVAGRVLDADTGEPLAHAEIHSADETYVADEDGRYALYLGAGSFDLVFDTPSHVSHAAGVSLARLQIIKRMDVRLTPRLLQLKLSDAETGEPVPGAAVHWGAATAQTDAAGGASLRLTLGEPLAIQAEGYVDVTIAAAEMSEMLASEAPTVSHAFALTPRTLSGHVLDAVTGQGVPGATLSMDEITTISDAQGAFAMPYLPATGQITVQAAGYRAAEPLPYAGEMQADVVISPWIAAVTVIDADSGQPIPEALVTAGEAQASSAADGLAQVHAEPGATLRVTAEGYHGAEATFTGDPLTVTIKPSRLMLVLTNSVSGEPLANARVILYPASGDPVVVRSDDRGHLDVDDALQYERLLVKQPGYRLVEQAIDRIGRLDIALEPFEARGIYIPFGLLALPDRVEALLDMAAASELNMVTVDVKGDWAYLAWDSPNPVAREIGAFSPQELMPLSELLDMCAERDLYVVARIVVFKDSVLAAAKPEWAVQRLDGSLYKDGEGLHWLDPFEQDVRDYIIDLAVEVAEMGFDEVQFDYVRFPSDGETKTLEYEKEAVFDNRIALMAEFFQQASAALEPTRAFFSADVFGLVVWMDEERDMGIGQRVEDIAPYVDYFCPMLYPQTFGRGNLGYDNPQLYPYEVVFRSVRKVKTRTDTLVRSWLQHYSLGVSYELPELLEQRKGAEDAGGAGWTYWNAAAKYNESLFVPDPYAQVSGLPTPDDVD
;
A
#
# COMPACT_ATOMS: atom_id res chain seq x y z
N MET A 1 132.38 22.11 -25.24
CA MET A 1 130.98 22.16 -24.77
C MET A 1 130.11 22.70 -25.91
N LEU A 2 128.89 22.18 -26.07
CA LEU A 2 127.78 22.64 -26.93
C LEU A 2 127.89 22.53 -28.49
N SER A 3 126.72 22.25 -29.08
CA SER A 3 126.35 22.13 -30.52
C SER A 3 126.43 23.49 -31.25
N MET A 4 126.98 23.66 -32.46
CA MET A 4 126.51 23.27 -33.83
C MET A 4 125.12 23.82 -34.25
N ARG A 5 124.90 24.46 -35.44
CA ARG A 5 125.82 25.21 -36.38
C ARG A 5 125.06 26.03 -37.48
N ARG A 6 125.77 26.98 -38.14
CA ARG A 6 125.42 27.92 -39.27
C ARG A 6 124.70 27.29 -40.51
N TRP A 7 124.06 28.01 -41.48
CA TRP A 7 124.31 29.35 -42.12
C TRP A 7 123.05 30.09 -42.68
N VAL A 8 123.22 31.39 -42.99
CA VAL A 8 122.40 32.43 -43.73
C VAL A 8 123.44 33.47 -44.29
N PRO A 9 123.30 34.36 -45.34
CA PRO A 9 122.17 34.99 -46.11
C PRO A 9 122.29 34.89 -47.69
N VAL A 10 121.68 35.67 -48.64
CA VAL A 10 120.35 36.32 -48.95
C VAL A 10 120.37 36.99 -50.38
N MET A 11 119.31 36.85 -51.21
CA MET A 11 118.91 37.63 -52.45
C MET A 11 119.85 37.65 -53.71
N LEU A 12 119.45 37.96 -54.98
CA LEU A 12 118.21 38.49 -55.63
C LEU A 12 118.06 38.07 -57.15
N ALA A 13 116.82 38.12 -57.69
CA ALA A 13 116.40 38.48 -59.08
C ALA A 13 116.47 37.53 -60.33
N LEU A 14 115.27 37.20 -60.89
CA LEU A 14 114.81 37.19 -62.32
C LEU A 14 115.56 36.30 -63.40
N VAL A 15 114.94 35.71 -64.45
CA VAL A 15 113.57 35.82 -65.06
C VAL A 15 113.11 34.60 -65.93
N LEU A 16 111.78 34.39 -66.03
CA LEU A 16 110.92 33.69 -67.05
C LEU A 16 111.31 32.36 -67.76
N LEU A 17 110.38 31.38 -67.67
CA LEU A 17 109.58 30.80 -68.77
C LEU A 17 108.40 30.01 -68.14
N ALA A 18 107.16 30.53 -68.19
CA ALA A 18 106.11 30.18 -69.15
C ALA A 18 105.43 28.81 -68.92
N GLY A 19 104.18 28.85 -68.42
CA GLY A 19 103.29 27.69 -68.26
C GLY A 19 101.89 28.14 -67.84
N CYS A 20 101.00 28.39 -68.80
CA CYS A 20 99.68 28.96 -68.51
C CYS A 20 98.72 27.91 -67.94
N GLN A 21 98.34 28.05 -66.67
CA GLN A 21 97.06 27.52 -66.21
C GLN A 21 95.95 28.46 -66.66
N THR A 22 94.97 27.93 -67.41
CA THR A 22 93.79 28.68 -67.84
C THR A 22 92.89 28.95 -66.63
N LEU A 23 92.66 30.23 -66.33
CA LEU A 23 91.68 30.65 -65.33
C LEU A 23 90.26 30.39 -65.85
N THR A 24 89.76 29.18 -65.62
CA THR A 24 88.37 28.79 -65.91
C THR A 24 87.41 29.68 -65.09
N PRO A 25 86.52 30.47 -65.74
CA PRO A 25 85.49 31.23 -65.04
C PRO A 25 84.66 30.36 -64.09
N LYS A 26 84.35 30.89 -62.90
CA LYS A 26 83.52 30.21 -61.90
C LYS A 26 82.38 31.05 -61.35
N VAL A 27 81.32 30.37 -60.93
CA VAL A 27 80.28 30.91 -60.04
C VAL A 27 80.65 30.52 -58.61
N ALA A 28 80.48 31.42 -57.65
CA ALA A 28 80.63 31.11 -56.23
C ALA A 28 79.75 32.00 -55.35
N GLY A 29 79.30 31.49 -54.21
CA GLY A 29 78.47 32.23 -53.27
C GLY A 29 78.08 31.37 -52.08
N ARG A 30 76.98 31.72 -51.43
CA ARG A 30 76.31 30.91 -50.42
C ARG A 30 74.91 30.47 -50.85
N VAL A 31 74.52 29.28 -50.43
CA VAL A 31 73.12 28.87 -50.31
C VAL A 31 72.68 29.20 -48.88
N LEU A 32 71.59 29.95 -48.75
CA LEU A 32 71.07 30.46 -47.48
C LEU A 32 69.58 30.10 -47.34
N ASP A 33 69.10 30.00 -46.11
CA ASP A 33 67.67 29.98 -45.81
C ASP A 33 67.06 31.35 -46.16
N ALA A 34 65.91 31.36 -46.85
CA ALA A 34 65.25 32.58 -47.27
C ALA A 34 64.76 33.44 -46.08
N ASP A 35 64.26 32.79 -45.03
CA ASP A 35 63.57 33.40 -43.91
C ASP A 35 64.55 33.80 -42.79
N THR A 36 65.49 32.92 -42.42
CA THR A 36 66.47 33.18 -41.35
C THR A 36 67.74 33.85 -41.88
N GLY A 37 68.13 33.56 -43.11
CA GLY A 37 69.42 33.97 -43.67
C GLY A 37 70.62 33.15 -43.20
N GLU A 38 70.43 32.10 -42.42
CA GLU A 38 71.47 31.15 -42.01
C GLU A 38 71.97 30.31 -43.21
N PRO A 39 73.21 29.79 -43.17
CA PRO A 39 73.74 28.98 -44.27
C PRO A 39 73.10 27.60 -44.35
N LEU A 40 72.83 27.15 -45.57
CA LEU A 40 72.36 25.79 -45.84
C LEU A 40 73.55 24.89 -46.19
N ALA A 41 74.07 24.21 -45.18
CA ALA A 41 75.11 23.20 -45.32
C ALA A 41 74.63 22.07 -46.25
N HIS A 42 75.57 21.54 -47.04
CA HIS A 42 75.35 20.40 -47.95
C HIS A 42 74.26 20.57 -49.02
N ALA A 43 73.78 21.80 -49.29
CA ALA A 43 72.92 22.07 -50.43
C ALA A 43 73.57 21.60 -51.74
N GLU A 44 72.83 20.86 -52.56
CA GLU A 44 73.30 20.40 -53.86
C GLU A 44 73.08 21.50 -54.92
N ILE A 45 73.99 21.56 -55.89
CA ILE A 45 73.94 22.52 -57.01
C ILE A 45 74.20 21.76 -58.31
N HIS A 46 73.14 21.54 -59.09
CA HIS A 46 73.17 20.78 -60.32
C HIS A 46 73.36 21.70 -61.54
N SER A 47 74.18 21.26 -62.49
CA SER A 47 74.56 22.01 -63.70
C SER A 47 74.68 21.07 -64.90
N ALA A 48 73.53 20.64 -65.44
CA ALA A 48 73.36 19.75 -66.61
C ALA A 48 74.02 18.35 -66.49
N ASP A 49 75.35 18.27 -66.44
CA ASP A 49 76.14 17.04 -66.38
C ASP A 49 76.90 16.86 -65.05
N GLU A 50 76.91 17.88 -64.17
CA GLU A 50 77.66 17.89 -62.90
C GLU A 50 76.77 18.27 -61.70
N THR A 51 76.99 17.62 -60.55
CA THR A 51 76.46 18.01 -59.23
C THR A 51 77.60 18.48 -58.33
N TYR A 52 77.39 19.60 -57.63
CA TYR A 52 78.26 20.15 -56.60
C TYR A 52 77.54 20.17 -55.26
N VAL A 53 78.28 20.19 -54.15
CA VAL A 53 77.71 20.22 -52.79
C VAL A 53 78.32 21.39 -52.02
N ALA A 54 77.49 22.12 -51.26
CA ALA A 54 77.92 23.25 -50.43
C ALA A 54 78.66 22.79 -49.16
N ASP A 55 79.62 23.62 -48.68
CA ASP A 55 80.31 23.38 -47.40
C ASP A 55 79.42 23.65 -46.17
N GLU A 56 79.93 23.35 -44.97
CA GLU A 56 79.27 23.60 -43.67
C GLU A 56 78.81 25.07 -43.48
N ASP A 57 79.47 26.00 -44.17
CA ASP A 57 79.19 27.44 -44.15
C ASP A 57 78.21 27.86 -45.26
N GLY A 58 77.59 26.88 -45.92
CA GLY A 58 76.67 27.00 -47.06
C GLY A 58 77.35 27.47 -48.35
N ARG A 59 78.69 27.47 -48.42
CA ARG A 59 79.43 28.06 -49.56
C ARG A 59 79.63 27.05 -50.67
N TYR A 60 79.55 27.53 -51.91
CA TYR A 60 79.71 26.71 -53.10
C TYR A 60 80.60 27.41 -54.15
N ALA A 61 81.22 26.64 -55.05
CA ALA A 61 82.00 27.19 -56.17
C ALA A 61 82.12 26.21 -57.37
N LEU A 62 81.42 26.49 -58.47
CA LEU A 62 81.41 25.67 -59.71
C LEU A 62 82.31 26.26 -60.78
N TYR A 63 83.17 25.45 -61.42
CA TYR A 63 84.16 25.89 -62.42
C TYR A 63 83.67 25.69 -63.87
N LEU A 64 82.50 26.23 -64.17
CA LEU A 64 81.72 25.94 -65.38
C LEU A 64 82.34 26.43 -66.71
N GLY A 65 83.25 27.40 -66.67
CA GLY A 65 83.83 28.01 -67.86
C GLY A 65 83.01 29.17 -68.43
N ALA A 66 83.29 29.57 -69.67
CA ALA A 66 82.62 30.70 -70.31
C ALA A 66 81.41 30.23 -71.15
N GLY A 67 80.21 30.61 -70.74
CA GLY A 67 78.95 30.13 -71.32
C GLY A 67 77.73 30.75 -70.62
N SER A 68 76.56 30.15 -70.80
CA SER A 68 75.40 30.34 -69.92
C SER A 68 74.93 28.97 -69.46
N PHE A 69 74.65 28.87 -68.17
CA PHE A 69 74.31 27.63 -67.47
C PHE A 69 73.07 27.90 -66.63
N ASP A 70 72.17 26.93 -66.49
CA ASP A 70 71.09 26.99 -65.52
C ASP A 70 71.47 26.12 -64.33
N LEU A 71 71.51 26.73 -63.14
CA LEU A 71 71.88 26.05 -61.90
C LEU A 71 70.64 25.77 -61.06
N VAL A 72 70.40 24.51 -60.71
CA VAL A 72 69.35 24.12 -59.76
C VAL A 72 70.00 23.92 -58.40
N PHE A 73 69.58 24.71 -57.42
CA PHE A 73 70.01 24.63 -56.02
C PHE A 73 68.97 23.87 -55.22
N ASP A 74 69.37 22.81 -54.51
CA ASP A 74 68.47 21.90 -53.82
C ASP A 74 68.90 21.62 -52.36
N THR A 75 67.92 21.48 -51.48
CA THR A 75 68.05 20.75 -50.21
C THR A 75 66.74 19.99 -49.97
N PRO A 76 66.74 18.79 -49.38
CA PRO A 76 65.49 18.04 -49.16
C PRO A 76 64.47 18.76 -48.24
N SER A 77 64.91 19.76 -47.47
CA SER A 77 64.11 20.60 -46.58
C SER A 77 63.76 22.00 -47.13
N HIS A 78 64.24 22.42 -48.31
CA HIS A 78 63.90 23.70 -48.94
C HIS A 78 63.41 23.54 -50.38
N VAL A 79 62.79 24.57 -50.94
CA VAL A 79 62.27 24.57 -52.31
C VAL A 79 63.43 24.74 -53.29
N SER A 80 63.58 23.77 -54.19
CA SER A 80 64.59 23.78 -55.25
C SER A 80 64.50 25.06 -56.10
N HIS A 81 65.62 25.75 -56.29
CA HIS A 81 65.65 27.04 -56.99
C HIS A 81 66.53 27.00 -58.24
N ALA A 82 65.93 27.25 -59.41
CA ALA A 82 66.65 27.36 -60.67
C ALA A 82 67.09 28.82 -60.95
N ALA A 83 68.39 29.03 -61.14
CA ALA A 83 69.00 30.33 -61.41
C ALA A 83 69.93 30.30 -62.64
N GLY A 84 69.54 31.02 -63.70
CA GLY A 84 70.33 31.16 -64.92
C GLY A 84 71.55 32.08 -64.77
N VAL A 85 72.73 31.58 -65.15
CA VAL A 85 74.02 32.24 -64.89
C VAL A 85 74.94 32.27 -66.12
N SER A 86 75.01 33.44 -66.78
CA SER A 86 76.02 33.71 -67.82
C SER A 86 77.39 34.08 -67.21
N LEU A 87 78.47 33.57 -67.80
CA LEU A 87 79.88 33.82 -67.47
C LEU A 87 80.67 34.26 -68.71
N ALA A 88 81.25 35.47 -68.66
CA ALA A 88 82.05 36.01 -69.75
C ALA A 88 83.51 35.49 -69.74
N ARG A 89 84.14 35.39 -70.91
CA ARG A 89 85.50 34.83 -71.09
C ARG A 89 86.65 35.58 -70.39
N LEU A 90 86.38 36.76 -69.82
CA LEU A 90 87.31 37.56 -69.02
C LEU A 90 86.84 37.71 -67.54
N GLN A 91 85.68 37.16 -67.18
CA GLN A 91 85.13 37.24 -65.83
C GLN A 91 85.59 36.03 -65.01
N ILE A 92 86.66 36.20 -64.24
CA ILE A 92 87.31 35.10 -63.50
C ILE A 92 86.37 34.51 -62.42
N ILE A 93 85.56 35.36 -61.76
CA ILE A 93 84.56 34.93 -60.77
C ILE A 93 83.27 35.76 -60.96
N LYS A 94 82.12 35.10 -60.84
CA LYS A 94 80.81 35.73 -60.61
C LYS A 94 80.32 35.35 -59.21
N ARG A 95 79.92 36.33 -58.40
CA ARG A 95 79.27 36.07 -57.11
C ARG A 95 77.77 35.96 -57.27
N MET A 96 77.17 34.98 -56.60
CA MET A 96 75.72 34.73 -56.60
C MET A 96 75.33 34.02 -55.31
N ASP A 97 74.78 34.75 -54.34
CA ASP A 97 74.19 34.14 -53.15
C ASP A 97 72.72 33.80 -53.46
N VAL A 98 72.29 32.60 -53.07
CA VAL A 98 70.94 32.05 -53.37
C VAL A 98 70.21 31.82 -52.06
N ARG A 99 68.91 32.14 -52.03
CA ARG A 99 68.03 31.93 -50.88
C ARG A 99 66.97 30.88 -51.24
N LEU A 100 66.98 29.75 -50.55
CA LEU A 100 65.97 28.70 -50.71
C LEU A 100 64.87 28.91 -49.66
N THR A 101 63.61 28.82 -50.08
CA THR A 101 62.46 28.94 -49.17
C THR A 101 62.28 27.62 -48.42
N PRO A 102 62.18 27.59 -47.08
CA PRO A 102 61.97 26.34 -46.35
C PRO A 102 60.65 25.66 -46.76
N ARG A 103 60.68 24.34 -46.92
CA ARG A 103 59.48 23.53 -47.17
C ARG A 103 58.65 23.47 -45.90
N LEU A 104 57.34 23.45 -46.07
CA LEU A 104 56.39 23.40 -44.96
C LEU A 104 55.67 22.04 -44.91
N LEU A 105 55.54 21.49 -43.71
CA LEU A 105 54.56 20.47 -43.40
C LEU A 105 53.31 21.17 -42.89
N GLN A 106 52.23 21.13 -43.66
CA GLN A 106 50.90 21.54 -43.22
C GLN A 106 50.15 20.33 -42.70
N LEU A 107 49.69 20.41 -41.46
CA LEU A 107 48.86 19.41 -40.83
C LEU A 107 47.43 19.91 -40.72
N LYS A 108 46.47 19.02 -40.93
CA LYS A 108 45.09 19.19 -40.46
C LYS A 108 44.76 18.09 -39.46
N LEU A 109 44.53 18.46 -38.21
CA LEU A 109 44.06 17.56 -37.17
C LEU A 109 42.54 17.62 -37.09
N SER A 110 41.90 16.47 -37.24
CA SER A 110 40.45 16.31 -37.02
C SER A 110 40.20 15.22 -36.00
N ASP A 111 39.06 15.31 -35.33
CA ASP A 111 38.55 14.27 -34.47
C ASP A 111 38.20 13.00 -35.29
N ALA A 112 38.48 11.82 -34.75
CA ALA A 112 38.27 10.55 -35.46
C ALA A 112 36.81 10.05 -35.48
N GLU A 113 35.95 10.53 -34.57
CA GLU A 113 34.55 10.08 -34.45
C GLU A 113 33.57 11.04 -35.12
N THR A 114 33.81 12.34 -34.99
CA THR A 114 32.98 13.46 -35.47
C THR A 114 33.49 14.11 -36.74
N GLY A 115 34.81 14.07 -37.00
CA GLY A 115 35.45 14.74 -38.13
C GLY A 115 35.65 16.25 -37.99
N GLU A 116 35.23 16.84 -36.85
CA GLU A 116 35.45 18.25 -36.54
C GLU A 116 36.95 18.58 -36.33
N PRO A 117 37.39 19.83 -36.51
CA PRO A 117 38.79 20.20 -36.32
C PRO A 117 39.19 20.16 -34.83
N VAL A 118 40.42 19.74 -34.53
CA VAL A 118 40.96 19.76 -33.16
C VAL A 118 41.87 20.98 -32.97
N PRO A 119 41.42 22.07 -32.29
CA PRO A 119 42.22 23.25 -32.01
C PRO A 119 43.13 23.07 -30.79
N GLY A 120 44.21 23.86 -30.70
CA GLY A 120 45.09 23.92 -29.53
C GLY A 120 46.01 22.72 -29.31
N ALA A 121 45.83 21.63 -30.06
CA ALA A 121 46.65 20.43 -30.03
C ALA A 121 48.13 20.77 -30.25
N ALA A 122 48.98 20.31 -29.33
CA ALA A 122 50.41 20.55 -29.37
C ALA A 122 51.09 19.56 -30.33
N VAL A 123 51.83 20.09 -31.30
CA VAL A 123 52.57 19.31 -32.29
C VAL A 123 54.07 19.57 -32.11
N HIS A 124 54.84 18.49 -31.93
CA HIS A 124 56.26 18.51 -31.68
C HIS A 124 56.99 17.69 -32.75
N TRP A 125 58.01 18.26 -33.38
CA TRP A 125 58.81 17.58 -34.40
C TRP A 125 60.30 17.86 -34.19
N GLY A 126 60.98 16.96 -33.51
CA GLY A 126 62.32 17.23 -32.96
C GLY A 126 62.29 18.47 -32.07
N ALA A 127 63.01 19.53 -32.48
CA ALA A 127 63.01 20.83 -31.79
C ALA A 127 61.95 21.83 -32.28
N ALA A 128 61.24 21.54 -33.38
CA ALA A 128 60.18 22.41 -33.89
C ALA A 128 58.86 22.15 -33.15
N THR A 129 58.10 23.21 -32.85
CA THR A 129 56.80 23.09 -32.17
C THR A 129 55.75 24.00 -32.81
N ALA A 130 54.49 23.56 -32.77
CA ALA A 130 53.32 24.30 -33.21
C ALA A 130 52.10 23.94 -32.35
N GLN A 131 51.05 24.75 -32.44
CA GLN A 131 49.69 24.38 -31.99
C GLN A 131 48.72 24.54 -33.15
N THR A 132 47.64 23.76 -33.17
CA THR A 132 46.59 23.91 -34.18
C THR A 132 45.71 25.13 -33.96
N ASP A 133 45.30 25.76 -35.06
CA ASP A 133 44.31 26.82 -35.09
C ASP A 133 42.86 26.30 -34.97
N ALA A 134 41.89 27.22 -35.02
CA ALA A 134 40.46 26.92 -34.94
C ALA A 134 39.91 26.05 -36.11
N ALA A 135 40.68 25.81 -37.16
CA ALA A 135 40.36 24.90 -38.26
C ALA A 135 41.16 23.59 -38.21
N GLY A 136 41.84 23.32 -37.08
CA GLY A 136 42.70 22.16 -36.88
C GLY A 136 44.01 22.25 -37.65
N GLY A 137 44.35 23.44 -38.19
CA GLY A 137 45.51 23.68 -39.03
C GLY A 137 46.76 23.97 -38.21
N ALA A 138 47.86 23.27 -38.50
CA ALA A 138 49.19 23.62 -38.02
C ALA A 138 50.18 23.65 -39.20
N SER A 139 51.23 24.48 -39.10
CA SER A 139 52.27 24.56 -40.13
C SER A 139 53.66 24.56 -39.48
N LEU A 140 54.47 23.57 -39.82
CA LEU A 140 55.85 23.39 -39.34
C LEU A 140 56.82 23.51 -40.51
N ARG A 141 58.08 23.90 -40.24
CA ARG A 141 59.17 23.74 -41.22
C ARG A 141 59.62 22.29 -41.28
N LEU A 142 59.94 21.81 -42.48
CA LEU A 142 60.34 20.43 -42.73
C LEU A 142 61.64 20.08 -42.00
N THR A 143 61.56 19.14 -41.06
CA THR A 143 62.69 18.61 -40.29
C THR A 143 62.93 17.15 -40.69
N LEU A 144 64.19 16.72 -40.83
CA LEU A 144 64.53 15.40 -41.37
C LEU A 144 65.07 14.49 -40.26
N GLY A 145 64.66 13.22 -40.26
CA GLY A 145 65.16 12.20 -39.32
C GLY A 145 64.58 12.25 -37.90
N GLU A 146 63.68 13.18 -37.60
CA GLU A 146 63.02 13.32 -36.29
C GLU A 146 61.57 12.79 -36.31
N PRO A 147 61.07 12.20 -35.20
CA PRO A 147 59.69 11.74 -35.07
C PRO A 147 58.73 12.92 -34.83
N LEU A 148 57.47 12.75 -35.25
CA LEU A 148 56.39 13.70 -34.98
C LEU A 148 55.55 13.20 -33.79
N ALA A 149 55.34 14.02 -32.78
CA ALA A 149 54.42 13.76 -31.68
C ALA A 149 53.29 14.78 -31.67
N ILE A 150 52.07 14.33 -31.43
CA ILE A 150 50.85 15.14 -31.38
C ILE A 150 50.12 14.81 -30.08
N GLN A 151 49.84 15.82 -29.26
CA GLN A 151 49.16 15.70 -27.98
C GLN A 151 47.99 16.69 -27.92
N ALA A 152 46.82 16.22 -27.51
CA ALA A 152 45.64 17.06 -27.30
C ALA A 152 44.85 16.55 -26.08
N GLU A 153 44.32 17.49 -25.29
CA GLU A 153 43.47 17.15 -24.16
C GLU A 153 42.20 16.44 -24.63
N GLY A 154 41.83 15.35 -23.97
CA GLY A 154 40.75 14.46 -24.43
C GLY A 154 41.12 13.45 -25.52
N TYR A 155 42.33 13.47 -26.08
CA TYR A 155 42.75 12.56 -27.17
C TYR A 155 43.89 11.64 -26.75
N VAL A 156 44.00 10.50 -27.46
CA VAL A 156 45.15 9.59 -27.36
C VAL A 156 46.36 10.20 -28.10
N ASP A 157 47.50 10.28 -27.41
CA ASP A 157 48.77 10.78 -27.94
C ASP A 157 49.22 10.00 -29.18
N VAL A 158 49.45 10.71 -30.29
CA VAL A 158 49.94 10.13 -31.55
C VAL A 158 51.43 10.38 -31.68
N THR A 159 52.22 9.32 -31.91
CA THR A 159 53.66 9.42 -32.21
C THR A 159 53.97 8.68 -33.50
N ILE A 160 54.57 9.38 -34.47
CA ILE A 160 54.90 8.88 -35.80
C ILE A 160 56.41 8.75 -35.90
N ALA A 161 56.87 7.58 -36.35
CA ALA A 161 58.30 7.28 -36.40
C ALA A 161 59.03 8.13 -37.45
N ALA A 162 60.28 8.49 -37.19
CA ALA A 162 61.11 9.26 -38.13
C ALA A 162 61.22 8.64 -39.53
N ALA A 163 61.18 7.31 -39.64
CA ALA A 163 61.18 6.59 -40.91
C ALA A 163 59.87 6.80 -41.70
N GLU A 164 58.72 6.69 -41.03
CA GLU A 164 57.39 6.90 -41.60
C GLU A 164 57.22 8.38 -42.03
N MET A 165 57.63 9.32 -41.17
CA MET A 165 57.73 10.74 -41.55
C MET A 165 58.60 10.96 -42.79
N SER A 166 59.71 10.22 -42.94
CA SER A 166 60.59 10.33 -44.12
C SER A 166 59.91 9.83 -45.40
N GLU A 167 59.09 8.78 -45.33
CA GLU A 167 58.28 8.32 -46.48
C GLU A 167 57.18 9.33 -46.83
N MET A 168 56.49 9.88 -45.82
CA MET A 168 55.45 10.89 -45.99
C MET A 168 55.94 12.19 -46.65
N LEU A 169 57.24 12.49 -46.54
CA LEU A 169 57.87 13.72 -47.03
C LEU A 169 58.63 13.55 -48.35
N ALA A 170 58.61 12.36 -48.96
CA ALA A 170 59.35 12.00 -50.18
C ALA A 170 58.92 12.74 -51.46
N SER A 171 57.93 13.63 -51.39
CA SER A 171 57.65 14.62 -52.45
C SER A 171 58.70 15.72 -52.45
N GLU A 172 58.90 16.41 -53.57
CA GLU A 172 59.68 17.68 -53.66
C GLU A 172 58.79 18.92 -53.46
N ALA A 173 57.49 18.75 -53.18
CA ALA A 173 56.55 19.86 -53.10
C ALA A 173 56.93 20.93 -52.04
N PRO A 174 56.77 22.25 -52.33
CA PRO A 174 57.01 23.33 -51.38
C PRO A 174 56.21 23.25 -50.08
N THR A 175 55.07 22.57 -50.14
CA THR A 175 54.25 22.25 -48.99
C THR A 175 53.79 20.82 -49.12
N VAL A 176 54.05 20.01 -48.09
CA VAL A 176 53.46 18.68 -47.93
C VAL A 176 52.28 18.84 -46.99
N SER A 177 51.10 18.40 -47.42
CA SER A 177 49.89 18.45 -46.61
C SER A 177 49.52 17.05 -46.14
N HIS A 178 49.27 16.87 -44.85
CA HIS A 178 48.78 15.62 -44.28
C HIS A 178 47.63 15.89 -43.30
N ALA A 179 46.74 14.91 -43.15
CA ALA A 179 45.63 14.97 -42.21
C ALA A 179 45.70 13.80 -41.23
N PHE A 180 45.52 14.07 -39.94
CA PHE A 180 45.47 13.04 -38.90
C PHE A 180 44.12 13.08 -38.21
N ALA A 181 43.49 11.91 -38.13
CA ALA A 181 42.33 11.67 -37.29
C ALA A 181 42.82 11.29 -35.88
N LEU A 182 42.54 12.14 -34.88
CA LEU A 182 42.90 11.86 -33.49
C LEU A 182 41.78 11.08 -32.81
N THR A 183 42.09 9.92 -32.25
CA THR A 183 41.12 9.12 -31.49
C THR A 183 40.87 9.74 -30.11
N PRO A 184 39.62 10.00 -29.71
CA PRO A 184 39.29 10.39 -28.35
C PRO A 184 39.78 9.35 -27.32
N ARG A 185 40.19 9.81 -26.14
CA ARG A 185 40.46 8.96 -24.99
C ARG A 185 39.10 8.60 -24.36
N THR A 186 38.54 7.49 -24.83
CA THR A 186 37.23 6.99 -24.42
C THR A 186 37.39 5.81 -23.47
N LEU A 187 36.91 5.95 -22.24
CA LEU A 187 36.72 4.82 -21.32
C LEU A 187 35.34 4.21 -21.56
N SER A 188 35.28 2.91 -21.79
CA SER A 188 34.02 2.17 -21.89
C SER A 188 33.98 0.99 -20.92
N GLY A 189 32.78 0.54 -20.55
CA GLY A 189 32.59 -0.59 -19.64
C GLY A 189 31.15 -0.70 -19.18
N HIS A 190 30.91 -1.37 -18.06
CA HIS A 190 29.59 -1.49 -17.44
C HIS A 190 29.62 -1.00 -16.00
N VAL A 191 28.56 -0.33 -15.56
CA VAL A 191 28.26 -0.20 -14.13
C VAL A 191 27.56 -1.48 -13.69
N LEU A 192 28.13 -2.20 -12.73
CA LEU A 192 27.69 -3.52 -12.29
C LEU A 192 27.21 -3.50 -10.83
N ASP A 193 26.12 -4.20 -10.56
CA ASP A 193 25.59 -4.41 -9.22
C ASP A 193 26.45 -5.42 -8.44
N ALA A 194 26.92 -5.02 -7.26
CA ALA A 194 27.86 -5.81 -6.45
C ALA A 194 27.33 -7.16 -5.91
N VAL A 195 26.01 -7.40 -6.00
CA VAL A 195 25.36 -8.59 -5.43
C VAL A 195 24.92 -9.57 -6.53
N THR A 196 24.39 -9.05 -7.64
CA THR A 196 23.81 -9.81 -8.74
C THR A 196 24.73 -9.91 -9.97
N GLY A 197 25.74 -9.04 -10.07
CA GLY A 197 26.61 -8.91 -11.24
C GLY A 197 25.89 -8.45 -12.52
N GLN A 198 24.64 -7.97 -12.41
CA GLN A 198 23.90 -7.40 -13.54
C GLN A 198 24.31 -5.94 -13.77
N GLY A 199 24.09 -5.44 -14.99
CA GLY A 199 24.29 -4.04 -15.30
C GLY A 199 23.26 -3.14 -14.61
N VAL A 200 23.71 -2.05 -14.00
CA VAL A 200 22.85 -1.04 -13.36
C VAL A 200 22.49 0.03 -14.40
N PRO A 201 21.21 0.15 -14.81
CA PRO A 201 20.79 1.15 -15.79
C PRO A 201 20.58 2.52 -15.15
N GLY A 202 20.85 3.59 -15.90
CA GLY A 202 20.62 4.97 -15.44
C GLY A 202 21.63 5.46 -14.39
N ALA A 203 22.70 4.71 -14.11
CA ALA A 203 23.78 5.15 -13.25
C ALA A 203 24.55 6.28 -13.93
N THR A 204 24.70 7.41 -13.25
CA THR A 204 25.45 8.56 -13.74
C THR A 204 26.91 8.41 -13.33
N LEU A 205 27.82 8.40 -14.31
CA LEU A 205 29.26 8.47 -14.10
C LEU A 205 29.75 9.88 -14.41
N SER A 206 30.66 10.41 -13.61
CA SER A 206 31.26 11.74 -13.83
C SER A 206 32.74 11.80 -13.47
N MET A 207 33.51 12.51 -14.28
CA MET A 207 34.89 12.92 -14.01
C MET A 207 35.05 14.37 -14.49
N ASP A 208 35.36 15.26 -13.55
CA ASP A 208 35.33 16.73 -13.75
C ASP A 208 34.00 17.20 -14.37
N GLU A 209 34.01 17.86 -15.53
CA GLU A 209 32.78 18.27 -16.24
C GLU A 209 32.22 17.19 -17.19
N ILE A 210 32.93 16.06 -17.37
CA ILE A 210 32.53 15.00 -18.31
C ILE A 210 31.60 14.01 -17.60
N THR A 211 30.35 13.92 -18.07
CA THR A 211 29.32 13.04 -17.50
C THR A 211 28.75 12.09 -18.56
N THR A 212 28.47 10.84 -18.19
CA THR A 212 27.69 9.90 -19.00
C THR A 212 26.69 9.14 -18.13
N ILE A 213 25.72 8.46 -18.77
CA ILE A 213 24.70 7.65 -18.09
C ILE A 213 24.72 6.25 -18.67
N SER A 214 24.68 5.23 -17.82
CA SER A 214 24.64 3.83 -18.25
C SER A 214 23.32 3.42 -18.90
N ASP A 215 23.41 2.56 -19.92
CA ASP A 215 22.26 2.08 -20.69
C ASP A 215 21.47 0.95 -19.99
N ALA A 216 20.49 0.37 -20.69
CA ALA A 216 19.65 -0.71 -20.16
C ALA A 216 20.40 -2.02 -19.84
N GLN A 217 21.67 -2.15 -20.22
CA GLN A 217 22.58 -3.26 -19.91
C GLN A 217 23.69 -2.82 -18.93
N GLY A 218 23.57 -1.60 -18.36
CA GLY A 218 24.60 -0.98 -17.53
C GLY A 218 25.82 -0.49 -18.31
N ALA A 219 25.86 -0.62 -19.63
CA ALA A 219 27.01 -0.24 -20.44
C ALA A 219 27.14 1.29 -20.54
N PHE A 220 28.37 1.79 -20.55
CA PHE A 220 28.67 3.21 -20.64
C PHE A 220 29.88 3.47 -21.55
N ALA A 221 29.95 4.70 -22.06
CA ALA A 221 31.14 5.26 -22.70
C ALA A 221 31.32 6.72 -22.23
N MET A 222 32.54 7.05 -21.83
CA MET A 222 32.99 8.40 -21.43
C MET A 222 34.11 8.83 -22.39
N PRO A 223 33.81 9.57 -23.47
CA PRO A 223 34.80 10.08 -24.41
C PRO A 223 35.50 11.35 -23.89
N TYR A 224 36.55 11.77 -24.59
CA TYR A 224 37.30 13.02 -24.35
C TYR A 224 37.97 13.16 -22.97
N LEU A 225 38.36 12.05 -22.34
CA LEU A 225 38.90 12.10 -20.98
C LEU A 225 40.32 12.70 -20.89
N PRO A 226 40.64 13.46 -19.82
CA PRO A 226 42.01 13.84 -19.48
C PRO A 226 42.88 12.59 -19.22
N ALA A 227 44.21 12.74 -19.24
CA ALA A 227 45.12 11.60 -19.11
C ALA A 227 45.04 10.87 -17.74
N THR A 228 44.59 11.56 -16.68
CA THR A 228 44.37 11.02 -15.33
C THR A 228 43.25 11.79 -14.64
N GLY A 229 42.54 11.18 -13.69
CA GLY A 229 41.49 11.87 -12.91
C GLY A 229 40.83 10.97 -11.86
N GLN A 230 39.60 11.30 -11.47
CA GLN A 230 38.77 10.46 -10.61
C GLN A 230 37.33 10.36 -11.14
N ILE A 231 36.83 9.13 -11.27
CA ILE A 231 35.46 8.82 -11.69
C ILE A 231 34.60 8.61 -10.45
N THR A 232 33.50 9.34 -10.33
CA THR A 232 32.45 9.09 -9.33
C THR A 232 31.20 8.54 -10.01
N VAL A 233 30.49 7.64 -9.33
CA VAL A 233 29.27 7.00 -9.85
C VAL A 233 28.15 7.09 -8.83
N GLN A 234 26.96 7.47 -9.32
CA GLN A 234 25.74 7.59 -8.51
C GLN A 234 24.56 6.93 -9.25
N ALA A 235 23.73 6.18 -8.51
CA ALA A 235 22.50 5.56 -9.01
C ALA A 235 21.46 5.50 -7.89
N ALA A 236 20.17 5.65 -8.24
CA ALA A 236 19.08 5.43 -7.29
C ALA A 236 19.03 3.95 -6.88
N GLY A 237 18.80 3.68 -5.60
CA GLY A 237 18.90 2.35 -4.98
C GLY A 237 20.32 1.95 -4.55
N TYR A 238 21.35 2.76 -4.80
CA TYR A 238 22.76 2.41 -4.56
C TYR A 238 23.47 3.31 -3.54
N ARG A 239 24.42 2.71 -2.82
CA ARG A 239 25.39 3.45 -1.99
C ARG A 239 26.32 4.24 -2.90
N ALA A 240 26.68 5.46 -2.51
CA ALA A 240 27.65 6.26 -3.23
C ALA A 240 29.00 5.53 -3.30
N ALA A 241 29.56 5.37 -4.51
CA ALA A 241 30.85 4.73 -4.71
C ALA A 241 31.99 5.64 -4.22
N GLU A 242 33.09 5.03 -3.74
CA GLU A 242 34.33 5.79 -3.55
C GLU A 242 34.89 6.26 -4.91
N PRO A 243 35.45 7.48 -5.02
CA PRO A 243 36.00 7.98 -6.28
C PRO A 243 37.10 7.07 -6.84
N LEU A 244 36.86 6.47 -8.00
CA LEU A 244 37.78 5.54 -8.64
C LEU A 244 38.89 6.31 -9.36
N PRO A 245 40.18 6.00 -9.09
CA PRO A 245 41.28 6.64 -9.80
C PRO A 245 41.31 6.23 -11.27
N TYR A 246 41.44 7.21 -12.16
CA TYR A 246 41.61 7.00 -13.60
C TYR A 246 43.05 7.32 -14.00
N ALA A 247 43.69 6.43 -14.76
CA ALA A 247 45.09 6.52 -15.18
C ALA A 247 45.29 6.28 -16.70
N GLY A 248 44.25 6.51 -17.51
CA GLY A 248 44.31 6.41 -18.97
C GLY A 248 43.82 5.07 -19.53
N GLU A 249 43.08 4.29 -18.74
CA GLU A 249 42.44 3.05 -19.19
C GLU A 249 41.41 3.31 -20.30
N MET A 250 41.32 2.39 -21.28
CA MET A 250 40.28 2.44 -22.33
C MET A 250 39.09 1.54 -22.02
N GLN A 251 39.24 0.58 -21.10
CA GLN A 251 38.15 -0.30 -20.66
C GLN A 251 38.23 -0.62 -19.16
N ALA A 252 37.15 -0.39 -18.42
CA ALA A 252 37.00 -0.80 -17.02
C ALA A 252 35.51 -0.86 -16.62
N ASP A 253 35.11 -1.93 -15.93
CA ASP A 253 33.78 -2.04 -15.32
C ASP A 253 33.79 -1.43 -13.90
N VAL A 254 32.69 -0.80 -13.49
CA VAL A 254 32.54 -0.10 -12.20
C VAL A 254 31.51 -0.82 -11.34
N VAL A 255 31.95 -1.44 -10.25
CA VAL A 255 31.07 -2.18 -9.34
C VAL A 255 30.52 -1.27 -8.24
N ILE A 256 29.19 -1.22 -8.07
CA ILE A 256 28.51 -0.40 -7.05
C ILE A 256 27.56 -1.25 -6.19
N SER A 257 27.48 -0.91 -4.90
CA SER A 257 26.74 -1.71 -3.90
C SER A 257 25.33 -1.17 -3.67
N PRO A 258 24.27 -1.98 -3.80
CA PRO A 258 22.91 -1.55 -3.51
C PRO A 258 22.69 -1.22 -2.03
N TRP A 259 21.67 -0.40 -1.74
CA TRP A 259 21.16 -0.27 -0.38
C TRP A 259 20.28 -1.47 -0.02
N ILE A 260 20.75 -2.26 0.93
CA ILE A 260 20.05 -3.39 1.52
C ILE A 260 19.86 -3.11 3.01
N ALA A 261 18.62 -3.16 3.48
CA ALA A 261 18.29 -3.19 4.89
C ALA A 261 18.43 -4.63 5.40
N ALA A 262 19.41 -4.83 6.28
CA ALA A 262 19.54 -6.03 7.08
C ALA A 262 18.68 -5.88 8.34
N VAL A 263 17.62 -6.68 8.43
CA VAL A 263 16.58 -6.57 9.47
C VAL A 263 16.52 -7.88 10.24
N THR A 264 16.85 -7.87 11.53
CA THR A 264 16.64 -9.03 12.41
C THR A 264 15.27 -8.92 13.07
N VAL A 265 14.36 -9.84 12.74
CA VAL A 265 13.02 -9.92 13.34
C VAL A 265 13.07 -10.81 14.58
N ILE A 266 12.60 -10.28 15.71
CA ILE A 266 12.69 -10.92 17.04
C ILE A 266 11.33 -10.90 17.75
N ASP A 267 11.00 -11.99 18.44
CA ASP A 267 9.88 -12.08 19.37
C ASP A 267 10.17 -11.21 20.61
N ALA A 268 9.32 -10.21 20.85
CA ALA A 268 9.47 -9.26 21.94
C ALA A 268 9.37 -9.90 23.35
N ASP A 269 8.71 -11.06 23.48
CA ASP A 269 8.44 -11.71 24.76
C ASP A 269 9.47 -12.82 25.06
N SER A 270 9.84 -13.64 24.06
CA SER A 270 10.85 -14.71 24.23
C SER A 270 12.29 -14.30 23.88
N GLY A 271 12.48 -13.17 23.19
CA GLY A 271 13.76 -12.71 22.68
C GLY A 271 14.38 -13.61 21.61
N GLN A 272 13.63 -14.56 21.05
CA GLN A 272 14.11 -15.46 20.00
C GLN A 272 13.92 -14.85 18.59
N PRO A 273 14.77 -15.20 17.61
CA PRO A 273 14.55 -14.77 16.24
C PRO A 273 13.33 -15.45 15.63
N ILE A 274 12.57 -14.72 14.81
CA ILE A 274 11.37 -15.24 14.13
C ILE A 274 11.74 -15.56 12.68
N PRO A 275 11.71 -16.83 12.25
CA PRO A 275 11.87 -17.21 10.84
C PRO A 275 10.60 -16.94 10.04
N GLU A 276 10.74 -16.87 8.72
CA GLU A 276 9.65 -16.71 7.73
C GLU A 276 8.83 -15.42 7.82
N ALA A 277 9.10 -14.55 8.81
CA ALA A 277 8.52 -13.22 8.95
C ALA A 277 8.82 -12.37 7.70
N LEU A 278 7.76 -11.82 7.10
CA LEU A 278 7.85 -10.99 5.90
C LEU A 278 8.25 -9.57 6.27
N VAL A 279 9.34 -9.09 5.67
CA VAL A 279 9.81 -7.71 5.74
C VAL A 279 9.63 -7.06 4.36
N THR A 280 8.91 -5.94 4.29
CA THR A 280 8.64 -5.21 3.04
C THR A 280 9.14 -3.76 3.10
N ALA A 281 9.53 -3.23 1.94
CA ALA A 281 10.05 -1.88 1.74
C ALA A 281 9.56 -1.35 0.38
N GLY A 282 8.36 -0.77 0.34
CA GLY A 282 7.68 -0.49 -0.92
C GLY A 282 7.31 -1.79 -1.63
N GLU A 283 7.75 -1.95 -2.89
CA GLU A 283 7.56 -3.20 -3.66
C GLU A 283 8.60 -4.29 -3.33
N ALA A 284 9.71 -3.94 -2.68
CA ALA A 284 10.73 -4.91 -2.30
C ALA A 284 10.28 -5.70 -1.06
N GLN A 285 10.54 -7.02 -1.04
CA GLN A 285 10.18 -7.88 0.08
C GLN A 285 11.17 -9.03 0.28
N ALA A 286 11.34 -9.48 1.51
CA ALA A 286 12.10 -10.66 1.89
C ALA A 286 11.55 -11.30 3.16
N SER A 287 11.52 -12.64 3.22
CA SER A 287 11.26 -13.38 4.47
C SER A 287 12.53 -13.54 5.28
N SER A 288 12.41 -13.56 6.61
CA SER A 288 13.53 -13.82 7.51
C SER A 288 13.99 -15.28 7.48
N ALA A 289 15.30 -15.49 7.64
CA ALA A 289 15.91 -16.81 7.78
C ALA A 289 15.80 -17.36 9.23
N ALA A 290 16.38 -18.54 9.48
CA ALA A 290 16.33 -19.22 10.78
C ALA A 290 17.01 -18.48 11.95
N ASP A 291 17.78 -17.43 11.67
CA ASP A 291 18.39 -16.49 12.61
C ASP A 291 17.62 -15.15 12.72
N GLY A 292 16.41 -15.10 12.15
CA GLY A 292 15.55 -13.92 12.09
C GLY A 292 16.00 -12.85 11.08
N LEU A 293 17.10 -13.06 10.34
CA LEU A 293 17.62 -12.06 9.41
C LEU A 293 16.86 -12.10 8.08
N ALA A 294 16.22 -10.98 7.73
CA ALA A 294 15.77 -10.64 6.39
C ALA A 294 16.73 -9.62 5.75
N GLN A 295 16.84 -9.66 4.42
CA GLN A 295 17.60 -8.68 3.63
C GLN A 295 16.73 -8.16 2.49
N VAL A 296 16.31 -6.89 2.57
CA VAL A 296 15.42 -6.26 1.60
C VAL A 296 16.07 -5.01 0.99
N HIS A 297 15.84 -4.75 -0.30
CA HIS A 297 16.30 -3.51 -0.93
C HIS A 297 15.51 -2.32 -0.38
N ALA A 298 16.20 -1.34 0.20
CA ALA A 298 15.57 -0.18 0.84
C ALA A 298 16.58 0.96 1.00
N GLU A 299 16.25 2.19 0.58
CA GLU A 299 17.09 3.37 0.81
C GLU A 299 16.93 3.94 2.23
N PRO A 300 17.94 4.62 2.79
CA PRO A 300 17.81 5.36 4.05
C PRO A 300 16.63 6.36 4.00
N GLY A 301 15.72 6.25 4.95
CA GLY A 301 14.43 6.96 4.99
C GLY A 301 13.23 6.10 4.57
N ALA A 302 13.43 4.93 3.98
CA ALA A 302 12.34 4.00 3.66
C ALA A 302 11.66 3.46 4.93
N THR A 303 10.33 3.32 4.87
CA THR A 303 9.56 2.62 5.91
C THR A 303 9.55 1.13 5.60
N LEU A 304 10.02 0.36 6.57
CA LEU A 304 9.99 -1.10 6.59
C LEU A 304 8.74 -1.56 7.34
N ARG A 305 7.98 -2.50 6.78
CA ARG A 305 6.85 -3.16 7.45
C ARG A 305 7.21 -4.61 7.72
N VAL A 306 6.92 -5.11 8.93
CA VAL A 306 7.26 -6.47 9.38
C VAL A 306 6.00 -7.18 9.87
N THR A 307 5.75 -8.39 9.37
CA THR A 307 4.56 -9.22 9.69
C THR A 307 4.92 -10.70 9.74
N ALA A 308 4.34 -11.46 10.68
CA ALA A 308 4.50 -12.93 10.77
C ALA A 308 3.20 -13.60 11.26
N GLU A 309 3.00 -14.88 10.95
CA GLU A 309 1.79 -15.62 11.37
C GLU A 309 1.70 -15.67 12.91
N GLY A 310 0.58 -15.21 13.47
CA GLY A 310 0.36 -15.17 14.92
C GLY A 310 1.17 -14.10 15.67
N TYR A 311 1.71 -13.10 14.97
CA TYR A 311 2.34 -11.91 15.56
C TYR A 311 1.71 -10.61 15.07
N HIS A 312 1.58 -9.64 15.98
CA HIS A 312 1.17 -8.27 15.65
C HIS A 312 2.31 -7.56 14.91
N GLY A 313 2.00 -6.94 13.77
CA GLY A 313 2.98 -6.32 12.90
C GLY A 313 3.67 -5.10 13.50
N ALA A 314 4.76 -4.67 12.88
CA ALA A 314 5.48 -3.45 13.26
C ALA A 314 6.00 -2.67 12.04
N GLU A 315 6.19 -1.36 12.23
CA GLU A 315 6.85 -0.47 11.26
C GLU A 315 8.15 0.10 11.84
N ALA A 316 9.18 0.26 11.00
CA ALA A 316 10.45 0.87 11.36
C ALA A 316 11.04 1.65 10.18
N THR A 317 11.70 2.78 10.42
CA THR A 317 12.41 3.52 9.36
C THR A 317 13.84 3.00 9.21
N PHE A 318 14.24 2.63 7.99
CA PHE A 318 15.64 2.26 7.71
C PHE A 318 16.54 3.50 7.72
N THR A 319 17.67 3.45 8.42
CA THR A 319 18.62 4.58 8.53
C THR A 319 19.89 4.39 7.70
N GLY A 320 20.08 3.23 7.06
CA GLY A 320 21.30 2.85 6.33
C GLY A 320 22.17 1.79 7.04
N ASP A 321 21.96 1.63 8.35
CA ASP A 321 22.58 0.63 9.22
C ASP A 321 21.63 -0.55 9.51
N PRO A 322 22.14 -1.76 9.81
CA PRO A 322 21.31 -2.89 10.24
C PRO A 322 20.50 -2.59 11.50
N LEU A 323 19.27 -3.11 11.58
CA LEU A 323 18.37 -2.90 12.71
C LEU A 323 17.69 -4.20 13.17
N THR A 324 17.24 -4.17 14.42
CA THR A 324 16.36 -5.19 15.00
C THR A 324 14.94 -4.63 15.05
N VAL A 325 13.96 -5.40 14.58
CA VAL A 325 12.53 -5.09 14.74
C VAL A 325 11.92 -6.18 15.62
N THR A 326 11.31 -5.75 16.73
CA THR A 326 10.62 -6.63 17.67
C THR A 326 9.12 -6.62 17.42
N ILE A 327 8.54 -7.79 17.17
CA ILE A 327 7.08 -7.99 17.05
C ILE A 327 6.59 -8.88 18.19
N LYS A 328 5.30 -8.73 18.55
CA LYS A 328 4.70 -9.44 19.69
C LYS A 328 3.83 -10.60 19.24
N PRO A 329 3.86 -11.77 19.90
CA PRO A 329 2.85 -12.80 19.70
C PRO A 329 1.45 -12.20 19.91
N SER A 330 0.52 -12.48 19.00
CA SER A 330 -0.81 -11.87 18.96
C SER A 330 -1.95 -12.88 19.00
N ARG A 331 -1.67 -14.17 18.78
CA ARG A 331 -2.70 -15.20 18.63
C ARG A 331 -3.43 -15.49 19.95
N LEU A 332 -4.74 -15.39 19.94
CA LEU A 332 -5.62 -15.69 21.08
C LEU A 332 -6.53 -16.88 20.74
N MET A 333 -6.42 -17.96 21.52
CA MET A 333 -7.27 -19.14 21.40
C MET A 333 -8.31 -19.14 22.52
N LEU A 334 -9.57 -18.87 22.18
CA LEU A 334 -10.67 -18.99 23.13
C LEU A 334 -11.14 -20.44 23.22
N VAL A 335 -11.56 -20.84 24.43
CA VAL A 335 -12.38 -22.03 24.65
C VAL A 335 -13.59 -21.66 25.49
N LEU A 336 -14.77 -21.85 24.91
CA LEU A 336 -16.06 -21.45 25.44
C LEU A 336 -16.82 -22.68 25.96
N THR A 337 -17.25 -22.66 27.22
CA THR A 337 -17.97 -23.78 27.85
C THR A 337 -19.17 -23.31 28.68
N ASN A 338 -20.14 -24.21 28.88
CA ASN A 338 -21.20 -24.04 29.86
C ASN A 338 -20.60 -24.16 31.28
N SER A 339 -20.81 -23.17 32.15
CA SER A 339 -20.20 -23.14 33.49
C SER A 339 -20.71 -24.22 34.46
N VAL A 340 -21.86 -24.84 34.16
CA VAL A 340 -22.53 -25.85 34.99
C VAL A 340 -22.24 -27.27 34.49
N SER A 341 -22.37 -27.53 33.19
CA SER A 341 -22.12 -28.87 32.63
C SER A 341 -20.67 -29.10 32.17
N GLY A 342 -19.91 -28.03 31.92
CA GLY A 342 -18.56 -28.09 31.33
C GLY A 342 -18.54 -28.44 29.84
N GLU A 343 -19.71 -28.53 29.19
CA GLU A 343 -19.82 -28.86 27.76
C GLU A 343 -19.38 -27.69 26.86
N PRO A 344 -18.84 -27.98 25.67
CA PRO A 344 -18.39 -26.95 24.72
C PRO A 344 -19.56 -26.16 24.14
N LEU A 345 -19.36 -24.85 23.97
CA LEU A 345 -20.34 -23.93 23.40
C LEU A 345 -20.06 -23.65 21.93
N ALA A 346 -20.66 -24.47 21.07
CA ALA A 346 -20.59 -24.33 19.61
C ALA A 346 -21.42 -23.14 19.10
N ASN A 347 -20.94 -22.48 18.04
CA ASN A 347 -21.61 -21.35 17.36
C ASN A 347 -21.95 -20.14 18.27
N ALA A 348 -21.25 -19.99 19.40
CA ALA A 348 -21.35 -18.81 20.24
C ALA A 348 -20.77 -17.60 19.49
N ARG A 349 -21.43 -16.43 19.55
CA ARG A 349 -20.94 -15.20 18.91
C ARG A 349 -19.89 -14.56 19.82
N VAL A 350 -18.72 -14.27 19.25
CA VAL A 350 -17.64 -13.52 19.88
C VAL A 350 -17.44 -12.25 19.07
N ILE A 351 -17.65 -11.10 19.72
CA ILE A 351 -17.53 -9.78 19.13
C ILE A 351 -16.21 -9.17 19.60
N LEU A 352 -15.30 -8.92 18.67
CA LEU A 352 -13.96 -8.38 18.91
C LEU A 352 -13.96 -6.87 18.61
N TYR A 353 -13.58 -6.05 19.58
CA TYR A 353 -13.67 -4.59 19.47
C TYR A 353 -12.28 -3.97 19.27
N PRO A 354 -11.98 -3.37 18.11
CA PRO A 354 -10.72 -2.67 17.88
C PRO A 354 -10.68 -1.34 18.63
N ALA A 355 -9.48 -0.79 18.84
CA ALA A 355 -9.31 0.56 19.39
C ALA A 355 -9.90 1.67 18.49
N SER A 356 -10.13 1.37 17.21
CA SER A 356 -10.82 2.23 16.25
C SER A 356 -11.34 1.41 15.06
N GLY A 357 -12.56 1.70 14.60
CA GLY A 357 -13.23 0.97 13.53
C GLY A 357 -14.33 0.06 14.04
N ASP A 358 -14.97 -0.67 13.12
CA ASP A 358 -16.14 -1.49 13.41
C ASP A 358 -15.77 -2.80 14.12
N PRO A 359 -16.62 -3.34 15.01
CA PRO A 359 -16.37 -4.61 15.68
C PRO A 359 -16.46 -5.80 14.73
N VAL A 360 -15.61 -6.80 14.94
CA VAL A 360 -15.57 -8.03 14.13
C VAL A 360 -16.29 -9.15 14.87
N VAL A 361 -17.32 -9.73 14.24
CA VAL A 361 -18.04 -10.90 14.79
C VAL A 361 -17.47 -12.19 14.21
N VAL A 362 -17.11 -13.11 15.10
CA VAL A 362 -16.63 -14.45 14.80
C VAL A 362 -17.34 -15.48 15.68
N ARG A 363 -17.32 -16.76 15.30
CA ARG A 363 -18.13 -17.82 15.93
C ARG A 363 -17.28 -19.04 16.28
N SER A 364 -17.58 -19.68 17.41
CA SER A 364 -16.86 -20.89 17.86
C SER A 364 -17.22 -22.15 17.06
N ASP A 365 -16.26 -23.07 16.96
CA ASP A 365 -16.44 -24.38 16.33
C ASP A 365 -17.27 -25.35 17.20
N ASP A 366 -17.54 -26.56 16.69
CA ASP A 366 -18.28 -27.63 17.38
C ASP A 366 -17.68 -28.08 18.73
N ARG A 367 -16.47 -27.60 19.07
CA ARG A 367 -15.75 -27.89 20.33
C ARG A 367 -15.67 -26.65 21.23
N GLY A 368 -16.39 -25.58 20.89
CA GLY A 368 -16.36 -24.30 21.60
C GLY A 368 -15.05 -23.54 21.43
N HIS A 369 -14.21 -23.90 20.45
CA HIS A 369 -12.93 -23.25 20.22
C HIS A 369 -13.08 -22.11 19.20
N LEU A 370 -12.33 -21.02 19.41
CA LEU A 370 -12.11 -19.97 18.43
C LEU A 370 -10.62 -19.59 18.42
N ASP A 371 -10.09 -19.25 17.25
CA ASP A 371 -8.71 -18.82 17.05
C ASP A 371 -8.73 -17.41 16.44
N VAL A 372 -7.92 -16.49 16.98
CA VAL A 372 -7.85 -15.08 16.57
C VAL A 372 -6.39 -14.73 16.36
N ASP A 373 -5.94 -14.72 15.09
CA ASP A 373 -4.51 -14.67 14.75
C ASP A 373 -3.79 -13.39 15.18
N ASP A 374 -4.42 -12.23 14.99
CA ASP A 374 -3.97 -10.97 15.59
C ASP A 374 -5.04 -10.42 16.54
N ALA A 375 -4.97 -10.85 17.79
CA ALA A 375 -5.86 -10.36 18.83
C ALA A 375 -5.42 -9.01 19.43
N LEU A 376 -4.17 -8.58 19.23
CA LEU A 376 -3.63 -7.35 19.81
C LEU A 376 -4.11 -6.07 19.12
N GLN A 377 -4.79 -6.19 17.96
CA GLN A 377 -5.54 -5.09 17.36
C GLN A 377 -6.87 -4.78 18.11
N TYR A 378 -7.32 -5.67 19.00
CA TYR A 378 -8.58 -5.55 19.74
C TYR A 378 -8.32 -5.26 21.23
N GLU A 379 -9.09 -4.34 21.82
CA GLU A 379 -8.96 -3.99 23.24
C GLU A 379 -9.75 -4.94 24.15
N ARG A 380 -10.86 -5.48 23.65
CA ARG A 380 -11.81 -6.33 24.39
C ARG A 380 -12.61 -7.25 23.46
N LEU A 381 -13.16 -8.30 24.04
CA LEU A 381 -14.13 -9.21 23.43
C LEU A 381 -15.43 -9.23 24.24
N LEU A 382 -16.54 -9.53 23.57
CA LEU A 382 -17.82 -9.89 24.19
C LEU A 382 -18.30 -11.22 23.62
N VAL A 383 -18.58 -12.20 24.48
CA VAL A 383 -19.20 -13.48 24.10
C VAL A 383 -20.70 -13.41 24.40
N LYS A 384 -21.55 -13.68 23.40
CA LYS A 384 -23.01 -13.81 23.56
C LYS A 384 -23.55 -15.07 22.88
N GLN A 385 -24.38 -15.83 23.62
CA GLN A 385 -25.12 -16.98 23.12
C GLN A 385 -26.49 -17.04 23.82
N PRO A 386 -27.59 -17.32 23.10
CA PRO A 386 -28.92 -17.39 23.71
C PRO A 386 -28.97 -18.47 24.80
N GLY A 387 -29.68 -18.18 25.90
CA GLY A 387 -29.73 -19.06 27.07
C GLY A 387 -28.52 -18.95 28.01
N TYR A 388 -27.65 -17.95 27.81
CA TYR A 388 -26.50 -17.66 28.67
C TYR A 388 -26.38 -16.16 28.94
N ARG A 389 -25.79 -15.79 30.10
CA ARG A 389 -25.34 -14.41 30.31
C ARG A 389 -24.17 -14.10 29.38
N LEU A 390 -24.14 -12.86 28.89
CA LEU A 390 -23.01 -12.35 28.12
C LEU A 390 -21.76 -12.24 29.01
N VAL A 391 -20.58 -12.39 28.41
CA VAL A 391 -19.29 -12.20 29.10
C VAL A 391 -18.44 -11.22 28.31
N GLU A 392 -18.11 -10.08 28.91
CA GLU A 392 -17.24 -9.06 28.32
C GLU A 392 -15.89 -9.04 29.04
N GLN A 393 -14.79 -9.07 28.29
CA GLN A 393 -13.43 -9.19 28.84
C GLN A 393 -12.40 -8.42 28.00
N ALA A 394 -11.51 -7.69 28.66
CA ALA A 394 -10.37 -7.04 28.01
C ALA A 394 -9.33 -8.06 27.51
N ILE A 395 -8.72 -7.79 26.36
CA ILE A 395 -7.65 -8.62 25.78
C ILE A 395 -6.32 -8.12 26.35
N ASP A 396 -6.07 -8.45 27.62
CA ASP A 396 -4.85 -8.07 28.35
C ASP A 396 -3.67 -9.03 28.12
N ARG A 397 -3.92 -10.16 27.45
CA ARG A 397 -2.97 -11.24 27.20
C ARG A 397 -3.30 -12.00 25.91
N ILE A 398 -2.33 -12.75 25.42
CA ILE A 398 -2.44 -13.67 24.28
C ILE A 398 -2.32 -15.14 24.72
N GLY A 399 -2.43 -16.08 23.78
CA GLY A 399 -2.43 -17.53 24.04
C GLY A 399 -3.82 -18.07 24.38
N ARG A 400 -3.93 -19.07 25.26
CA ARG A 400 -5.22 -19.68 25.62
C ARG A 400 -6.01 -18.81 26.60
N LEU A 401 -7.31 -18.66 26.36
CA LEU A 401 -8.27 -18.05 27.28
C LEU A 401 -9.53 -18.93 27.38
N ASP A 402 -9.72 -19.54 28.55
CA ASP A 402 -10.91 -20.33 28.88
C ASP A 402 -12.01 -19.42 29.45
N ILE A 403 -13.20 -19.42 28.85
CA ILE A 403 -14.36 -18.61 29.26
C ILE A 403 -15.56 -19.54 29.49
N ALA A 404 -16.04 -19.58 30.72
CA ALA A 404 -17.22 -20.37 31.09
C ALA A 404 -18.45 -19.46 31.22
N LEU A 405 -19.44 -19.63 30.35
CA LEU A 405 -20.66 -18.83 30.33
C LEU A 405 -21.70 -19.42 31.29
N GLU A 406 -22.36 -18.55 32.06
CA GLU A 406 -23.42 -18.94 33.00
C GLU A 406 -24.76 -19.10 32.28
N PRO A 407 -25.46 -20.25 32.41
CA PRO A 407 -26.81 -20.43 31.87
C PRO A 407 -27.79 -19.40 32.43
N PHE A 408 -28.65 -18.85 31.57
CA PHE A 408 -29.56 -17.75 31.91
C PHE A 408 -30.95 -17.98 31.32
N GLU A 409 -31.95 -18.05 32.21
CA GLU A 409 -33.38 -18.05 31.86
C GLU A 409 -34.03 -16.75 32.32
N ALA A 410 -34.56 -16.01 31.35
CA ALA A 410 -35.12 -14.68 31.57
C ALA A 410 -36.59 -14.77 31.99
N ARG A 411 -36.89 -14.29 33.21
CA ARG A 411 -38.19 -14.40 33.90
C ARG A 411 -38.60 -12.99 34.30
N GLY A 412 -39.62 -12.44 33.63
CA GLY A 412 -39.83 -10.99 33.62
C GLY A 412 -41.28 -10.50 33.55
N ILE A 413 -41.39 -9.17 33.60
CA ILE A 413 -42.65 -8.41 33.57
C ILE A 413 -42.56 -7.26 32.55
N TYR A 414 -43.72 -6.76 32.13
CA TYR A 414 -43.87 -5.69 31.14
C TYR A 414 -44.10 -4.31 31.78
N ILE A 415 -43.41 -3.30 31.24
CA ILE A 415 -43.56 -1.88 31.59
C ILE A 415 -44.02 -1.13 30.33
N PRO A 416 -45.30 -0.74 30.22
CA PRO A 416 -45.82 -0.02 29.06
C PRO A 416 -45.29 1.41 29.00
N PHE A 417 -45.12 1.93 27.78
CA PHE A 417 -44.50 3.22 27.45
C PHE A 417 -44.97 4.38 28.35
N GLY A 418 -46.28 4.45 28.61
CA GLY A 418 -46.90 5.51 29.43
C GLY A 418 -46.50 5.53 30.91
N LEU A 419 -45.81 4.50 31.43
CA LEU A 419 -45.23 4.54 32.77
C LEU A 419 -43.85 5.20 32.83
N LEU A 420 -43.17 5.42 31.69
CA LEU A 420 -41.94 6.22 31.67
C LEU A 420 -42.22 7.68 32.08
N ALA A 421 -43.46 8.16 31.96
CA ALA A 421 -43.93 9.45 32.49
C ALA A 421 -44.12 9.45 34.04
N LEU A 422 -43.84 8.35 34.73
CA LEU A 422 -44.10 8.15 36.17
C LEU A 422 -42.91 7.40 36.84
N PRO A 423 -41.76 8.07 37.09
CA PRO A 423 -40.56 7.45 37.69
C PRO A 423 -40.83 6.57 38.93
N ASP A 424 -41.56 7.07 39.94
CA ASP A 424 -41.95 6.34 41.15
C ASP A 424 -42.66 4.99 40.87
N ARG A 425 -43.34 4.89 39.71
CA ARG A 425 -44.04 3.67 39.27
C ARG A 425 -43.13 2.70 38.53
N VAL A 426 -42.07 3.19 37.88
CA VAL A 426 -41.02 2.36 37.29
C VAL A 426 -40.15 1.80 38.40
N GLU A 427 -39.65 2.65 39.31
CA GLU A 427 -38.82 2.24 40.45
C GLU A 427 -39.49 1.12 41.27
N ALA A 428 -40.77 1.28 41.62
CA ALA A 428 -41.53 0.27 42.37
C ALA A 428 -41.73 -1.06 41.61
N LEU A 429 -41.62 -1.09 40.27
CA LEU A 429 -41.64 -2.32 39.47
C LEU A 429 -40.25 -2.97 39.40
N LEU A 430 -39.18 -2.17 39.31
CA LEU A 430 -37.79 -2.67 39.34
C LEU A 430 -37.44 -3.22 40.73
N ASP A 431 -37.83 -2.53 41.80
CA ASP A 431 -37.67 -2.98 43.19
C ASP A 431 -38.45 -4.28 43.46
N MET A 432 -39.68 -4.40 42.93
CA MET A 432 -40.46 -5.65 43.01
C MET A 432 -39.71 -6.79 42.30
N ALA A 433 -39.19 -6.55 41.09
CA ALA A 433 -38.45 -7.55 40.35
C ALA A 433 -37.22 -8.02 41.15
N ALA A 434 -36.37 -7.08 41.57
CA ALA A 434 -35.13 -7.35 42.32
C ALA A 434 -35.36 -7.98 43.71
N ALA A 435 -36.52 -7.78 44.33
CA ALA A 435 -36.90 -8.41 45.60
C ALA A 435 -37.56 -9.80 45.43
N SER A 436 -37.68 -10.30 44.19
CA SER A 436 -38.37 -11.54 43.83
C SER A 436 -37.43 -12.53 43.13
N GLU A 437 -37.97 -13.55 42.47
CA GLU A 437 -37.17 -14.40 41.57
C GLU A 437 -37.02 -13.86 40.14
N LEU A 438 -37.70 -12.76 39.79
CA LEU A 438 -37.60 -12.10 38.48
C LEU A 438 -36.18 -11.57 38.25
N ASN A 439 -35.74 -11.64 37.00
CA ASN A 439 -34.42 -11.16 36.57
C ASN A 439 -34.47 -10.38 35.24
N MET A 440 -35.67 -10.05 34.76
CA MET A 440 -35.88 -9.34 33.50
C MET A 440 -37.02 -8.32 33.60
N VAL A 441 -36.89 -7.19 32.89
CA VAL A 441 -38.01 -6.31 32.56
C VAL A 441 -38.05 -6.03 31.06
N THR A 442 -39.26 -6.05 30.50
CA THR A 442 -39.52 -5.66 29.10
C THR A 442 -40.19 -4.31 29.09
N VAL A 443 -39.57 -3.31 28.46
CA VAL A 443 -40.00 -1.92 28.50
C VAL A 443 -40.26 -1.42 27.08
N ASP A 444 -41.41 -0.80 26.84
CA ASP A 444 -41.66 -0.13 25.57
C ASP A 444 -40.82 1.14 25.46
N VAL A 445 -39.82 1.11 24.58
CA VAL A 445 -39.07 2.31 24.16
C VAL A 445 -39.72 2.98 22.94
N LYS A 446 -40.52 2.24 22.18
CA LYS A 446 -41.46 2.72 21.14
C LYS A 446 -42.74 1.89 21.22
N GLY A 447 -43.77 2.42 21.87
CA GLY A 447 -45.06 1.74 22.07
C GLY A 447 -46.07 1.95 20.93
N ASP A 448 -47.32 1.52 21.12
CA ASP A 448 -48.41 1.52 20.12
C ASP A 448 -48.76 2.88 19.47
N TRP A 449 -48.39 4.00 20.10
CA TRP A 449 -48.54 5.35 19.53
C TRP A 449 -47.30 5.84 18.77
N ALA A 450 -46.28 4.99 18.69
CA ALA A 450 -45.02 5.12 17.95
C ALA A 450 -44.10 6.31 18.26
N TYR A 451 -44.40 7.10 19.30
CA TYR A 451 -43.40 7.99 19.88
C TYR A 451 -42.20 7.22 20.44
N LEU A 452 -41.01 7.80 20.32
CA LEU A 452 -39.77 7.31 20.89
C LEU A 452 -39.59 7.85 22.31
N ALA A 453 -39.05 7.01 23.19
CA ALA A 453 -38.63 7.40 24.55
C ALA A 453 -37.27 8.15 24.58
N TRP A 454 -36.62 8.35 23.43
CA TRP A 454 -35.33 9.02 23.30
C TRP A 454 -35.28 10.03 22.13
N ASP A 455 -34.41 11.04 22.22
CA ASP A 455 -34.09 11.96 21.12
C ASP A 455 -33.14 11.27 20.13
N SER A 456 -33.73 10.47 19.23
CA SER A 456 -33.01 9.70 18.21
C SER A 456 -32.12 10.59 17.32
N PRO A 457 -30.85 10.21 17.07
CA PRO A 457 -30.03 10.87 16.08
C PRO A 457 -30.55 10.74 14.64
N ASN A 458 -31.34 9.71 14.33
CA ASN A 458 -31.84 9.38 13.00
C ASN A 458 -32.51 10.60 12.28
N PRO A 459 -32.15 10.89 11.02
CA PRO A 459 -32.74 12.00 10.26
C PRO A 459 -34.25 11.92 10.11
N VAL A 460 -34.83 10.73 9.89
CA VAL A 460 -36.27 10.54 9.71
C VAL A 460 -36.99 10.75 11.05
N ALA A 461 -36.48 10.19 12.15
CA ALA A 461 -37.06 10.40 13.48
C ALA A 461 -37.16 11.90 13.83
N ARG A 462 -36.14 12.68 13.47
CA ARG A 462 -36.09 14.12 13.66
C ARG A 462 -36.97 14.92 12.69
N GLU A 463 -37.08 14.48 11.43
CA GLU A 463 -37.97 15.08 10.44
C GLU A 463 -39.45 14.98 10.86
N ILE A 464 -39.87 13.80 11.32
CA ILE A 464 -41.28 13.52 11.67
C ILE A 464 -41.66 13.95 13.09
N GLY A 465 -40.68 14.31 13.92
CA GLY A 465 -40.91 14.63 15.34
C GLY A 465 -41.27 13.41 16.19
N ALA A 466 -40.54 12.31 16.00
CA ALA A 466 -40.82 11.01 16.64
C ALA A 466 -40.59 11.00 18.15
N PHE A 467 -39.74 11.87 18.69
CA PHE A 467 -39.50 11.94 20.13
C PHE A 467 -40.77 12.38 20.89
N SER A 468 -41.04 11.74 22.04
CA SER A 468 -42.22 12.00 22.87
C SER A 468 -42.40 13.49 23.21
N PRO A 469 -43.59 14.08 22.98
CA PRO A 469 -43.93 15.43 23.46
C PRO A 469 -44.33 15.45 24.95
N GLN A 470 -44.36 14.29 25.61
CA GLN A 470 -44.53 14.16 27.06
C GLN A 470 -43.15 13.99 27.71
N GLU A 471 -42.98 14.57 28.90
CA GLU A 471 -41.78 14.37 29.73
C GLU A 471 -41.74 12.93 30.24
N LEU A 472 -40.66 12.21 29.91
CA LEU A 472 -40.41 10.81 30.26
C LEU A 472 -39.08 10.68 31.00
N MET A 473 -38.96 9.63 31.81
CA MET A 473 -37.68 9.12 32.33
C MET A 473 -36.70 8.89 31.17
N PRO A 474 -35.46 9.43 31.24
CA PRO A 474 -34.41 9.12 30.27
C PRO A 474 -34.09 7.63 30.26
N LEU A 475 -33.92 7.04 29.07
CA LEU A 475 -33.59 5.60 28.97
C LEU A 475 -32.25 5.25 29.65
N SER A 476 -31.31 6.19 29.76
CA SER A 476 -30.08 5.99 30.54
C SER A 476 -30.36 5.84 32.05
N GLU A 477 -31.32 6.59 32.60
CA GLU A 477 -31.71 6.51 34.01
C GLU A 477 -32.41 5.18 34.31
N LEU A 478 -33.27 4.72 33.39
CA LEU A 478 -33.86 3.38 33.42
C LEU A 478 -32.79 2.27 33.40
N LEU A 479 -31.80 2.37 32.49
CA LEU A 479 -30.72 1.39 32.38
C LEU A 479 -29.82 1.38 33.62
N ASP A 480 -29.45 2.55 34.16
CA ASP A 480 -28.70 2.66 35.41
C ASP A 480 -29.46 1.99 36.57
N MET A 481 -30.76 2.28 36.73
CA MET A 481 -31.60 1.69 37.78
C MET A 481 -31.77 0.17 37.65
N CYS A 482 -31.81 -0.36 36.42
CA CYS A 482 -31.81 -1.81 36.16
C CYS A 482 -30.45 -2.45 36.46
N ALA A 483 -29.35 -1.79 36.09
CA ALA A 483 -27.99 -2.27 36.33
C ALA A 483 -27.64 -2.31 37.84
N GLU A 484 -28.11 -1.33 38.62
CA GLU A 484 -28.06 -1.36 40.10
C GLU A 484 -28.75 -2.60 40.72
N ARG A 485 -29.67 -3.21 39.98
CA ARG A 485 -30.58 -4.28 40.41
C ARG A 485 -30.32 -5.64 39.74
N ASP A 486 -29.31 -5.73 38.88
CA ASP A 486 -28.99 -6.92 38.06
C ASP A 486 -30.18 -7.43 37.21
N LEU A 487 -30.96 -6.50 36.65
CA LEU A 487 -32.11 -6.79 35.80
C LEU A 487 -31.73 -6.73 34.31
N TYR A 488 -31.99 -7.82 33.59
CA TYR A 488 -31.88 -7.91 32.13
C TYR A 488 -32.95 -7.04 31.46
N VAL A 489 -32.55 -6.11 30.60
CA VAL A 489 -33.46 -5.08 30.06
C VAL A 489 -33.76 -5.34 28.58
N VAL A 490 -35.01 -5.69 28.30
CA VAL A 490 -35.53 -5.86 26.93
C VAL A 490 -36.21 -4.57 26.48
N ALA A 491 -35.69 -3.95 25.42
CA ALA A 491 -36.37 -2.85 24.75
C ALA A 491 -37.38 -3.38 23.72
N ARG A 492 -38.68 -3.21 24.01
CA ARG A 492 -39.75 -3.52 23.07
C ARG A 492 -40.01 -2.35 22.12
N ILE A 493 -40.01 -2.64 20.83
CA ILE A 493 -40.25 -1.71 19.73
C ILE A 493 -41.47 -2.20 18.93
N VAL A 494 -42.52 -1.39 18.90
CA VAL A 494 -43.68 -1.58 18.03
C VAL A 494 -43.32 -1.13 16.62
N VAL A 495 -43.26 -2.06 15.66
CA VAL A 495 -42.67 -1.80 14.34
C VAL A 495 -43.65 -1.19 13.32
N PHE A 496 -44.54 -1.96 12.69
CA PHE A 496 -45.37 -1.49 11.57
C PHE A 496 -46.64 -0.74 12.01
N LYS A 497 -47.07 -0.86 13.27
CA LYS A 497 -48.16 -0.05 13.85
C LYS A 497 -47.60 1.33 14.24
N ASP A 498 -47.34 2.17 13.24
CA ASP A 498 -46.77 3.51 13.41
C ASP A 498 -47.73 4.60 12.93
N SER A 499 -48.12 5.50 13.85
CA SER A 499 -49.00 6.63 13.55
C SER A 499 -48.29 7.97 13.42
N VAL A 500 -46.98 8.04 13.71
CA VAL A 500 -46.18 9.27 13.55
C VAL A 500 -45.60 9.29 12.13
N LEU A 501 -44.92 8.22 11.73
CA LEU A 501 -44.31 8.10 10.41
C LEU A 501 -45.39 8.04 9.31
N ALA A 502 -46.46 7.25 9.50
CA ALA A 502 -47.56 7.18 8.53
C ALA A 502 -48.32 8.51 8.34
N ALA A 503 -48.29 9.40 9.33
CA ALA A 503 -48.89 10.74 9.23
C ALA A 503 -47.96 11.76 8.56
N ALA A 504 -46.64 11.59 8.69
CA ALA A 504 -45.64 12.46 8.10
C ALA A 504 -45.25 12.08 6.66
N LYS A 505 -45.23 10.78 6.35
CA LYS A 505 -44.98 10.20 5.01
C LYS A 505 -46.11 9.23 4.61
N PRO A 506 -47.29 9.73 4.21
CA PRO A 506 -48.44 8.89 3.82
C PRO A 506 -48.16 7.90 2.67
N GLU A 507 -47.12 8.14 1.88
CA GLU A 507 -46.60 7.26 0.82
C GLU A 507 -46.02 5.94 1.34
N TRP A 508 -45.49 5.92 2.57
CA TRP A 508 -44.94 4.72 3.24
C TRP A 508 -45.99 3.97 4.09
N ALA A 509 -47.25 4.41 4.05
CA ALA A 509 -48.32 3.92 4.90
C ALA A 509 -49.27 2.98 4.15
N VAL A 510 -49.89 2.03 4.86
CA VAL A 510 -50.93 1.18 4.28
C VAL A 510 -52.13 2.06 3.92
N GLN A 511 -52.58 1.99 2.66
CA GLN A 511 -53.70 2.79 2.16
C GLN A 511 -54.93 1.91 1.89
N ARG A 512 -56.06 2.55 1.62
CA ARG A 512 -57.27 1.92 1.07
C ARG A 512 -57.38 2.25 -0.42
N LEU A 513 -58.21 1.48 -1.13
CA LEU A 513 -58.59 1.67 -2.55
C LEU A 513 -59.09 3.09 -2.96
N ASP A 514 -59.28 4.01 -2.00
CA ASP A 514 -59.65 5.41 -2.23
C ASP A 514 -58.53 6.42 -1.94
N GLY A 515 -57.30 5.94 -1.67
CA GLY A 515 -56.13 6.74 -1.29
C GLY A 515 -56.17 7.27 0.14
N SER A 516 -57.12 6.83 0.98
CA SER A 516 -57.12 7.18 2.41
C SER A 516 -56.22 6.26 3.22
N LEU A 517 -55.53 6.83 4.22
CA LEU A 517 -54.71 6.05 5.15
C LEU A 517 -55.56 5.04 5.92
N TYR A 518 -55.07 3.80 5.99
CA TYR A 518 -55.67 2.75 6.81
C TYR A 518 -55.71 3.16 8.29
N LYS A 519 -56.76 2.70 8.99
CA LYS A 519 -56.90 2.80 10.45
C LYS A 519 -57.46 1.49 10.99
N ASP A 520 -56.88 1.03 12.10
CA ASP A 520 -57.30 -0.15 12.83
C ASP A 520 -58.48 0.13 13.80
N GLY A 521 -58.80 -0.86 14.66
CA GLY A 521 -59.87 -0.76 15.66
C GLY A 521 -59.62 0.23 16.79
N GLU A 522 -58.37 0.67 17.00
CA GLU A 522 -57.98 1.70 17.96
C GLU A 522 -57.91 3.09 17.31
N GLY A 523 -57.99 3.14 15.97
CA GLY A 523 -57.90 4.35 15.17
C GLY A 523 -56.48 4.71 14.74
N LEU A 524 -55.52 3.80 14.94
CA LEU A 524 -54.10 3.98 14.68
C LEU A 524 -53.75 3.57 13.24
N HIS A 525 -52.75 4.25 12.68
CA HIS A 525 -52.23 4.01 11.35
C HIS A 525 -51.12 2.95 11.36
N TRP A 526 -50.85 2.40 10.17
CA TRP A 526 -49.86 1.36 9.94
C TRP A 526 -49.00 1.69 8.71
N LEU A 527 -47.73 1.31 8.76
CA LEU A 527 -46.77 1.39 7.67
C LEU A 527 -46.92 0.18 6.74
N ASP A 528 -46.63 0.37 5.45
CA ASP A 528 -46.53 -0.75 4.52
C ASP A 528 -45.26 -1.56 4.83
N PRO A 529 -45.38 -2.85 5.19
CA PRO A 529 -44.20 -3.68 5.43
C PRO A 529 -43.31 -3.84 4.19
N PHE A 530 -43.83 -3.67 2.96
CA PHE A 530 -43.05 -3.83 1.70
C PHE A 530 -42.12 -2.66 1.38
N GLU A 531 -42.34 -1.47 1.93
CA GLU A 531 -41.44 -0.32 1.76
C GLU A 531 -40.08 -0.58 2.45
N GLN A 532 -38.97 -0.40 1.73
CA GLN A 532 -37.62 -0.62 2.29
C GLN A 532 -37.22 0.53 3.21
N ASP A 533 -37.57 1.78 2.89
CA ASP A 533 -37.26 2.93 3.75
C ASP A 533 -37.89 2.79 5.16
N VAL A 534 -39.04 2.11 5.24
CA VAL A 534 -39.71 1.73 6.50
C VAL A 534 -38.91 0.68 7.27
N ARG A 535 -38.44 -0.39 6.60
CA ARG A 535 -37.63 -1.44 7.23
C ARG A 535 -36.31 -0.89 7.74
N ASP A 536 -35.64 -0.08 6.94
CA ASP A 536 -34.36 0.55 7.28
C ASP A 536 -34.53 1.48 8.50
N TYR A 537 -35.57 2.32 8.52
CA TYR A 537 -35.88 3.17 9.69
C TYR A 537 -36.11 2.36 10.98
N ILE A 538 -36.82 1.23 10.91
CA ILE A 538 -37.05 0.37 12.08
C ILE A 538 -35.75 -0.28 12.55
N ILE A 539 -34.88 -0.68 11.62
CA ILE A 539 -33.59 -1.32 11.92
C ILE A 539 -32.59 -0.31 12.50
N ASP A 540 -32.52 0.92 11.97
CA ASP A 540 -31.72 2.01 12.54
C ASP A 540 -32.08 2.25 14.01
N LEU A 541 -33.38 2.38 14.33
CA LEU A 541 -33.84 2.57 15.71
C LEU A 541 -33.52 1.36 16.61
N ALA A 542 -33.52 0.15 16.06
CA ALA A 542 -33.13 -1.06 16.80
C ALA A 542 -31.64 -1.05 17.16
N VAL A 543 -30.78 -0.63 16.22
CA VAL A 543 -29.34 -0.49 16.45
C VAL A 543 -29.05 0.63 17.46
N GLU A 544 -29.68 1.81 17.32
CA GLU A 544 -29.55 2.92 18.29
C GLU A 544 -29.81 2.45 19.73
N VAL A 545 -30.87 1.66 19.93
CA VAL A 545 -31.27 1.15 21.26
C VAL A 545 -30.32 0.05 21.77
N ALA A 546 -29.82 -0.82 20.89
CA ALA A 546 -28.80 -1.80 21.26
C ALA A 546 -27.46 -1.14 21.64
N GLU A 547 -27.11 -0.01 21.03
CA GLU A 547 -25.92 0.79 21.36
C GLU A 547 -26.06 1.55 22.70
N MET A 548 -27.28 1.95 23.09
CA MET A 548 -27.53 2.55 24.42
C MET A 548 -27.22 1.60 25.59
N GLY A 549 -27.18 0.29 25.35
CA GLY A 549 -26.80 -0.71 26.35
C GLY A 549 -27.92 -1.63 26.84
N PHE A 550 -29.07 -1.68 26.16
CA PHE A 550 -30.08 -2.72 26.42
C PHE A 550 -29.52 -4.13 26.12
N ASP A 551 -29.89 -5.11 26.94
CA ASP A 551 -29.47 -6.51 26.75
C ASP A 551 -30.16 -7.17 25.56
N GLU A 552 -31.35 -6.70 25.18
CA GLU A 552 -32.13 -7.25 24.08
C GLU A 552 -33.01 -6.19 23.40
N VAL A 553 -33.19 -6.32 22.09
CA VAL A 553 -34.23 -5.61 21.33
C VAL A 553 -35.31 -6.61 20.90
N GLN A 554 -36.58 -6.27 21.16
CA GLN A 554 -37.74 -7.11 20.91
C GLN A 554 -38.73 -6.40 19.96
N PHE A 555 -39.03 -7.02 18.81
CA PHE A 555 -40.00 -6.48 17.85
C PHE A 555 -41.42 -7.01 18.11
N ASP A 556 -42.39 -6.12 18.31
CA ASP A 556 -43.83 -6.45 18.28
C ASP A 556 -44.57 -5.61 17.24
N TYR A 557 -45.80 -6.00 16.91
CA TYR A 557 -46.55 -5.56 15.73
C TYR A 557 -45.78 -5.79 14.42
N VAL A 558 -44.86 -6.76 14.43
CA VAL A 558 -44.11 -7.27 13.28
C VAL A 558 -44.99 -8.21 12.46
N ARG A 559 -46.01 -7.62 11.85
CA ARG A 559 -47.05 -8.29 11.06
C ARG A 559 -47.74 -7.32 10.10
N PHE A 560 -48.45 -7.86 9.11
CA PHE A 560 -49.45 -7.11 8.36
C PHE A 560 -50.70 -6.81 9.22
N PRO A 561 -51.44 -5.72 8.96
CA PRO A 561 -52.67 -5.37 9.68
C PRO A 561 -53.65 -6.53 9.83
N SER A 562 -53.97 -6.88 11.08
CA SER A 562 -54.84 -8.00 11.47
C SER A 562 -56.29 -7.60 11.73
N ASP A 563 -56.53 -6.33 12.06
CA ASP A 563 -57.75 -5.84 12.71
C ASP A 563 -58.60 -4.97 11.76
N GLY A 564 -59.88 -4.75 12.09
CA GLY A 564 -60.76 -3.91 11.26
C GLY A 564 -61.07 -4.51 9.87
N GLU A 565 -61.22 -3.66 8.85
CA GLU A 565 -61.48 -4.08 7.46
C GLU A 565 -60.21 -4.04 6.62
N THR A 566 -59.60 -5.22 6.44
CA THR A 566 -58.27 -5.46 5.86
C THR A 566 -58.31 -5.97 4.41
N LYS A 567 -59.47 -6.33 3.86
CA LYS A 567 -59.58 -6.95 2.52
C LYS A 567 -59.52 -5.96 1.35
N THR A 568 -59.36 -4.68 1.67
CA THR A 568 -59.42 -3.54 0.73
C THR A 568 -58.25 -2.58 0.96
N LEU A 569 -57.14 -3.12 1.47
CA LEU A 569 -55.91 -2.41 1.70
C LEU A 569 -55.00 -2.54 0.49
N GLU A 570 -54.40 -1.42 0.09
CA GLU A 570 -53.38 -1.34 -0.94
C GLU A 570 -52.00 -1.26 -0.28
N TYR A 571 -51.06 -1.95 -0.91
CA TYR A 571 -49.66 -2.08 -0.53
C TYR A 571 -48.83 -1.97 -1.82
N GLU A 572 -47.55 -1.63 -1.73
CA GLU A 572 -46.60 -1.55 -2.85
C GLU A 572 -46.55 -2.86 -3.66
N LYS A 573 -46.65 -4.00 -2.95
CA LYS A 573 -46.68 -5.35 -3.50
C LYS A 573 -47.95 -6.07 -3.07
N GLU A 574 -48.54 -6.88 -3.96
CA GLU A 574 -49.75 -7.65 -3.62
C GLU A 574 -49.47 -8.58 -2.43
N ALA A 575 -50.13 -8.33 -1.31
CA ALA A 575 -49.93 -9.04 -0.04
C ALA A 575 -50.56 -10.46 -0.04
N VAL A 576 -50.18 -11.32 -1.00
CA VAL A 576 -50.44 -12.76 -1.01
C VAL A 576 -49.48 -13.52 -0.10
N PHE A 577 -49.78 -14.78 0.23
CA PHE A 577 -49.00 -15.61 1.16
C PHE A 577 -47.49 -15.58 0.87
N ASP A 578 -47.09 -16.03 -0.33
CA ASP A 578 -45.70 -16.10 -0.79
C ASP A 578 -44.94 -14.75 -0.63
N ASN A 579 -45.64 -13.63 -0.88
CA ASN A 579 -45.06 -12.30 -0.75
C ASN A 579 -44.92 -11.87 0.72
N ARG A 580 -45.90 -12.17 1.58
CA ARG A 580 -45.84 -11.84 3.01
C ARG A 580 -44.73 -12.62 3.73
N ILE A 581 -44.57 -13.92 3.42
CA ILE A 581 -43.56 -14.77 4.08
C ILE A 581 -42.14 -14.40 3.63
N ALA A 582 -41.94 -14.18 2.33
CA ALA A 582 -40.63 -13.81 1.80
C ALA A 582 -40.15 -12.46 2.38
N LEU A 583 -41.08 -11.50 2.49
CA LEU A 583 -40.80 -10.22 3.11
C LEU A 583 -40.42 -10.35 4.60
N MET A 584 -41.16 -11.14 5.38
CA MET A 584 -40.87 -11.27 6.81
C MET A 584 -39.51 -11.95 7.04
N ALA A 585 -39.19 -12.99 6.25
CA ALA A 585 -37.85 -13.58 6.25
C ALA A 585 -36.75 -12.58 5.87
N GLU A 586 -36.96 -11.76 4.84
CA GLU A 586 -36.03 -10.71 4.42
C GLU A 586 -35.85 -9.64 5.50
N PHE A 587 -36.94 -9.12 6.09
CA PHE A 587 -36.88 -8.12 7.16
C PHE A 587 -36.16 -8.64 8.41
N PHE A 588 -36.48 -9.86 8.84
CA PHE A 588 -35.80 -10.47 9.99
C PHE A 588 -34.33 -10.79 9.70
N GLN A 589 -33.98 -11.18 8.46
CA GLN A 589 -32.59 -11.33 8.04
C GLN A 589 -31.83 -10.00 8.08
N GLN A 590 -32.42 -8.91 7.55
CA GLN A 590 -31.84 -7.57 7.56
C GLN A 590 -31.62 -7.07 9.01
N ALA A 591 -32.63 -7.18 9.88
CA ALA A 591 -32.54 -6.79 11.28
C ALA A 591 -31.52 -7.63 12.07
N SER A 592 -31.48 -8.94 11.84
CA SER A 592 -30.53 -9.85 12.50
C SER A 592 -29.08 -9.53 12.13
N ALA A 593 -28.80 -9.24 10.86
CA ALA A 593 -27.46 -8.86 10.40
C ALA A 593 -27.01 -7.50 10.97
N ALA A 594 -27.92 -6.53 11.12
CA ALA A 594 -27.62 -5.24 11.72
C ALA A 594 -27.39 -5.33 13.26
N LEU A 595 -28.13 -6.21 13.95
CA LEU A 595 -28.00 -6.41 15.40
C LEU A 595 -26.89 -7.39 15.80
N GLU A 596 -26.41 -8.26 14.89
CA GLU A 596 -25.32 -9.21 15.15
C GLU A 596 -24.06 -8.57 15.80
N PRO A 597 -23.50 -7.45 15.30
CA PRO A 597 -22.32 -6.78 15.89
C PRO A 597 -22.59 -5.98 17.18
N THR A 598 -23.85 -5.74 17.55
CA THR A 598 -24.19 -5.03 18.79
C THR A 598 -24.04 -5.94 20.02
N ARG A 599 -24.13 -5.43 21.26
CA ARG A 599 -24.18 -6.33 22.43
C ARG A 599 -25.51 -7.05 22.60
N ALA A 600 -26.60 -6.49 22.09
CA ALA A 600 -27.95 -6.96 22.36
C ALA A 600 -28.23 -8.35 21.74
N PHE A 601 -29.12 -9.10 22.37
CA PHE A 601 -29.87 -10.18 21.76
C PHE A 601 -31.04 -9.62 20.92
N PHE A 602 -31.58 -10.41 20.00
CA PHE A 602 -32.72 -10.01 19.17
C PHE A 602 -33.91 -10.97 19.36
N SER A 603 -35.12 -10.46 19.57
CA SER A 603 -36.32 -11.29 19.71
C SER A 603 -37.54 -10.73 18.96
N ALA A 604 -38.55 -11.59 18.78
CA ALA A 604 -39.78 -11.25 18.07
C ALA A 604 -41.04 -11.78 18.75
N ASP A 605 -42.02 -10.90 18.87
CA ASP A 605 -43.34 -11.18 19.44
C ASP A 605 -44.31 -11.63 18.35
N VAL A 606 -44.87 -12.83 18.54
CA VAL A 606 -45.78 -13.46 17.57
C VAL A 606 -47.11 -13.86 18.18
N PHE A 607 -48.17 -13.87 17.39
CA PHE A 607 -49.47 -14.36 17.83
C PHE A 607 -49.39 -15.83 18.24
N GLY A 608 -49.88 -16.20 19.44
CA GLY A 608 -49.80 -17.58 19.95
C GLY A 608 -50.47 -18.64 19.06
N LEU A 609 -51.42 -18.24 18.20
CA LEU A 609 -52.03 -19.13 17.21
C LEU A 609 -51.13 -19.44 16.00
N VAL A 610 -50.12 -18.62 15.69
CA VAL A 610 -49.14 -18.86 14.59
C VAL A 610 -48.42 -20.19 14.77
N VAL A 611 -48.10 -20.54 16.03
CA VAL A 611 -47.52 -21.82 16.46
C VAL A 611 -48.29 -23.04 15.90
N TRP A 612 -49.60 -22.91 15.76
CA TRP A 612 -50.55 -23.96 15.40
C TRP A 612 -51.01 -23.92 13.94
N MET A 613 -50.48 -23.01 13.13
CA MET A 613 -50.73 -22.95 11.70
C MET A 613 -49.89 -23.99 10.95
N ASP A 614 -50.46 -24.65 9.96
CA ASP A 614 -49.73 -25.53 9.03
C ASP A 614 -48.63 -24.73 8.30
N GLU A 615 -47.49 -25.34 7.99
CA GLU A 615 -46.32 -24.66 7.40
C GLU A 615 -46.61 -24.04 6.01
N GLU A 616 -47.59 -24.58 5.28
CA GLU A 616 -48.04 -24.10 3.96
C GLU A 616 -48.92 -22.82 4.04
N ARG A 617 -49.03 -22.16 5.20
CA ARG A 617 -49.93 -21.00 5.43
C ARG A 617 -49.56 -20.14 6.65
N ASP A 618 -50.01 -18.90 6.64
CA ASP A 618 -50.01 -17.98 7.78
C ASP A 618 -51.47 -17.66 8.22
N MET A 619 -51.63 -16.73 9.16
CA MET A 619 -52.93 -16.18 9.56
C MET A 619 -53.42 -15.03 8.66
N GLY A 620 -52.81 -14.81 7.49
CA GLY A 620 -52.98 -13.59 6.68
C GLY A 620 -52.10 -12.42 7.10
N ILE A 621 -51.24 -12.59 8.11
CA ILE A 621 -50.50 -11.53 8.81
C ILE A 621 -48.98 -11.55 8.57
N GLY A 622 -48.47 -12.49 7.76
CA GLY A 622 -47.05 -12.69 7.47
C GLY A 622 -46.26 -13.48 8.51
N GLN A 623 -46.73 -13.58 9.76
CA GLN A 623 -46.03 -14.33 10.81
C GLN A 623 -46.12 -15.86 10.62
N ARG A 624 -44.95 -16.51 10.67
CA ARG A 624 -44.72 -17.97 10.71
C ARG A 624 -43.52 -18.27 11.61
N VAL A 625 -43.39 -19.51 12.09
CA VAL A 625 -42.21 -19.91 12.90
C VAL A 625 -40.97 -20.01 12.00
N GLU A 626 -41.09 -20.65 10.85
CA GLU A 626 -39.96 -20.94 9.94
C GLU A 626 -39.31 -19.68 9.36
N ASP A 627 -40.08 -18.62 9.13
CA ASP A 627 -39.61 -17.39 8.47
C ASP A 627 -39.05 -16.34 9.46
N ILE A 628 -39.20 -16.57 10.76
CA ILE A 628 -38.81 -15.64 11.83
C ILE A 628 -37.75 -16.25 12.75
N ALA A 629 -38.01 -17.46 13.25
CA ALA A 629 -37.19 -18.10 14.28
C ALA A 629 -35.70 -18.27 13.92
N PRO A 630 -35.29 -18.56 12.67
CA PRO A 630 -33.87 -18.70 12.31
C PRO A 630 -33.03 -17.41 12.44
N TYR A 631 -33.68 -16.24 12.58
CA TYR A 631 -33.04 -14.94 12.58
C TYR A 631 -33.04 -14.24 13.96
N VAL A 632 -33.80 -14.78 14.93
CA VAL A 632 -33.89 -14.23 16.29
C VAL A 632 -33.23 -15.16 17.30
N ASP A 633 -32.71 -14.57 18.38
CA ASP A 633 -32.14 -15.30 19.51
C ASP A 633 -33.22 -15.91 20.42
N TYR A 634 -34.35 -15.21 20.57
CA TYR A 634 -35.53 -15.69 21.28
C TYR A 634 -36.81 -15.51 20.46
N PHE A 635 -37.62 -16.57 20.37
CA PHE A 635 -38.94 -16.55 19.74
C PHE A 635 -40.02 -16.42 20.82
N CYS A 636 -40.82 -15.34 20.78
CA CYS A 636 -41.68 -14.94 21.89
C CYS A 636 -43.18 -15.03 21.54
N PRO A 637 -43.80 -16.22 21.59
CA PRO A 637 -45.22 -16.37 21.32
C PRO A 637 -46.09 -15.79 22.45
N MET A 638 -47.09 -15.00 22.07
CA MET A 638 -48.18 -14.50 22.93
C MET A 638 -49.18 -15.62 23.23
N LEU A 639 -48.88 -16.41 24.27
CA LEU A 639 -49.65 -17.60 24.66
C LEU A 639 -50.79 -17.29 25.64
N TYR A 640 -51.41 -16.11 25.51
CA TYR A 640 -52.53 -15.67 26.35
C TYR A 640 -53.75 -16.56 26.12
N PRO A 641 -54.22 -17.38 27.09
CA PRO A 641 -55.35 -18.28 26.86
C PRO A 641 -56.64 -17.56 26.48
N GLN A 642 -56.78 -16.27 26.84
CA GLN A 642 -57.87 -15.41 26.42
C GLN A 642 -57.96 -15.20 24.90
N THR A 643 -56.84 -15.24 24.16
CA THR A 643 -56.82 -15.08 22.70
C THR A 643 -57.06 -16.38 21.93
N PHE A 644 -57.07 -17.53 22.60
CA PHE A 644 -57.39 -18.83 21.98
C PHE A 644 -58.91 -19.02 21.94
N GLY A 645 -59.46 -19.09 20.72
CA GLY A 645 -60.89 -19.19 20.47
C GLY A 645 -61.48 -20.58 20.72
N ARG A 646 -62.81 -20.64 20.80
CA ARG A 646 -63.55 -21.91 20.94
C ARG A 646 -63.17 -22.92 19.85
N GLY A 647 -62.72 -24.10 20.28
CA GLY A 647 -62.25 -25.19 19.42
C GLY A 647 -60.75 -25.20 19.17
N ASN A 648 -60.00 -24.13 19.50
CA ASN A 648 -58.55 -24.19 19.45
C ASN A 648 -58.03 -25.23 20.47
N LEU A 649 -57.03 -26.00 20.05
CA LEU A 649 -56.42 -27.12 20.80
C LEU A 649 -57.42 -28.21 21.26
N GLY A 650 -58.63 -28.24 20.69
CA GLY A 650 -59.69 -29.19 21.03
C GLY A 650 -60.62 -28.75 22.18
N TYR A 651 -60.38 -27.60 22.81
CA TYR A 651 -61.17 -27.15 23.97
C TYR A 651 -62.36 -26.27 23.57
N ASP A 652 -63.52 -26.48 24.23
CA ASP A 652 -64.72 -25.65 24.05
C ASP A 652 -64.51 -24.21 24.56
N ASN A 653 -63.65 -24.02 25.56
CA ASN A 653 -63.16 -22.71 26.02
C ASN A 653 -61.70 -22.84 26.54
N PRO A 654 -60.69 -22.52 25.72
CA PRO A 654 -59.27 -22.61 26.10
C PRO A 654 -58.88 -21.79 27.35
N GLN A 655 -59.66 -20.77 27.73
CA GLN A 655 -59.42 -19.96 28.94
C GLN A 655 -59.51 -20.76 30.25
N LEU A 656 -60.15 -21.94 30.23
CA LEU A 656 -60.24 -22.84 31.38
C LEU A 656 -59.11 -23.89 31.43
N TYR A 657 -58.15 -23.80 30.51
CA TYR A 657 -57.05 -24.75 30.32
C TYR A 657 -55.70 -24.02 30.12
N PRO A 658 -55.32 -23.07 31.01
CA PRO A 658 -54.14 -22.22 30.85
C PRO A 658 -52.84 -23.02 30.77
N TYR A 659 -52.69 -24.07 31.60
CA TYR A 659 -51.52 -24.95 31.55
C TYR A 659 -51.38 -25.60 30.17
N GLU A 660 -52.43 -26.24 29.66
CA GLU A 660 -52.35 -26.97 28.39
C GLU A 660 -52.19 -26.04 27.18
N VAL A 661 -52.77 -24.83 27.22
CA VAL A 661 -52.57 -23.82 26.18
C VAL A 661 -51.09 -23.44 26.08
N VAL A 662 -50.41 -23.16 27.20
CA VAL A 662 -49.00 -22.79 27.19
C VAL A 662 -48.11 -24.00 26.90
N PHE A 663 -48.25 -25.09 27.67
CA PHE A 663 -47.43 -26.30 27.58
C PHE A 663 -47.42 -26.93 26.20
N ARG A 664 -48.59 -27.14 25.60
CA ARG A 664 -48.69 -27.72 24.26
C ARG A 664 -48.11 -26.76 23.20
N SER A 665 -48.28 -25.45 23.37
CA SER A 665 -47.78 -24.47 22.40
C SER A 665 -46.25 -24.36 22.44
N VAL A 666 -45.63 -24.27 23.62
CA VAL A 666 -44.15 -24.25 23.74
C VAL A 666 -43.54 -25.54 23.18
N ARG A 667 -44.11 -26.72 23.50
CA ARG A 667 -43.71 -28.00 22.87
C ARG A 667 -43.92 -27.98 21.34
N LYS A 668 -44.99 -27.37 20.84
CA LYS A 668 -45.24 -27.28 19.40
C LYS A 668 -44.25 -26.36 18.67
N VAL A 669 -43.81 -25.24 19.25
CA VAL A 669 -42.71 -24.43 18.66
C VAL A 669 -41.41 -25.25 18.61
N LYS A 670 -41.07 -25.96 19.69
CA LYS A 670 -39.87 -26.82 19.80
C LYS A 670 -39.90 -28.09 18.92
N THR A 671 -40.93 -28.27 18.08
CA THR A 671 -40.94 -29.26 16.99
C THR A 671 -40.77 -28.63 15.60
N ARG A 672 -40.61 -27.31 15.52
CA ARG A 672 -40.48 -26.51 14.28
C ARG A 672 -39.17 -25.72 14.20
N THR A 673 -38.52 -25.43 15.34
CA THR A 673 -37.24 -24.73 15.40
C THR A 673 -36.45 -25.13 16.65
N ASP A 674 -35.12 -24.99 16.57
CA ASP A 674 -34.17 -25.09 17.69
C ASP A 674 -33.99 -23.74 18.42
N THR A 675 -34.53 -22.63 17.87
CA THR A 675 -34.52 -21.30 18.50
C THR A 675 -35.17 -21.34 19.89
N LEU A 676 -34.58 -20.64 20.86
CA LEU A 676 -35.09 -20.62 22.22
C LEU A 676 -36.46 -19.94 22.30
N VAL A 677 -37.40 -20.57 23.01
CA VAL A 677 -38.80 -20.14 23.09
C VAL A 677 -39.06 -19.53 24.45
N ARG A 678 -39.32 -18.22 24.51
CA ARG A 678 -39.60 -17.49 25.76
C ARG A 678 -41.00 -16.90 25.70
N SER A 679 -41.98 -17.59 26.27
CA SER A 679 -43.40 -17.28 26.05
C SER A 679 -43.89 -16.07 26.84
N TRP A 680 -44.71 -15.26 26.18
CA TRP A 680 -45.53 -14.23 26.81
C TRP A 680 -46.78 -14.85 27.46
N LEU A 681 -47.00 -14.53 28.73
CA LEU A 681 -48.06 -15.07 29.58
C LEU A 681 -49.06 -13.98 30.01
N GLN A 682 -50.33 -14.34 30.16
CA GLN A 682 -51.43 -13.42 30.47
C GLN A 682 -51.48 -13.11 31.98
N HIS A 683 -51.31 -11.83 32.35
CA HIS A 683 -51.55 -11.33 33.71
C HIS A 683 -52.75 -10.37 33.77
N TYR A 684 -53.88 -10.77 33.18
CA TYR A 684 -55.14 -10.02 33.20
C TYR A 684 -56.36 -10.96 33.18
N SER A 685 -57.52 -10.43 33.61
CA SER A 685 -58.80 -11.15 33.66
C SER A 685 -59.78 -10.56 32.65
N LEU A 686 -60.17 -11.34 31.64
CA LEU A 686 -61.10 -10.94 30.58
C LEU A 686 -61.86 -12.17 30.05
N GLY A 687 -63.15 -12.27 30.35
CA GLY A 687 -63.96 -13.46 30.10
C GLY A 687 -63.96 -14.41 31.29
N VAL A 688 -62.81 -15.04 31.55
CA VAL A 688 -62.53 -15.77 32.80
C VAL A 688 -61.73 -14.87 33.76
N SER A 689 -61.92 -15.06 35.07
CA SER A 689 -61.10 -14.43 36.11
C SER A 689 -59.88 -15.30 36.40
N TYR A 690 -58.68 -14.74 36.30
CA TYR A 690 -57.42 -15.39 36.66
C TYR A 690 -56.92 -14.82 37.99
N GLU A 691 -56.72 -15.71 38.95
CA GLU A 691 -56.10 -15.46 40.25
C GLU A 691 -54.76 -16.22 40.31
N LEU A 692 -54.17 -16.40 41.49
CA LEU A 692 -52.88 -17.09 41.63
C LEU A 692 -52.81 -18.49 40.97
N PRO A 693 -53.84 -19.37 41.01
CA PRO A 693 -53.80 -20.67 40.35
C PRO A 693 -53.64 -20.56 38.83
N GLU A 694 -54.53 -19.84 38.14
CA GLU A 694 -54.56 -19.77 36.67
C GLU A 694 -53.34 -19.03 36.10
N LEU A 695 -52.69 -18.18 36.92
CA LEU A 695 -51.40 -17.60 36.62
C LEU A 695 -50.28 -18.65 36.75
N LEU A 696 -50.18 -19.35 37.88
CA LEU A 696 -49.18 -20.41 38.08
C LEU A 696 -49.29 -21.55 37.06
N GLU A 697 -50.50 -21.88 36.61
CA GLU A 697 -50.74 -22.88 35.57
C GLU A 697 -50.09 -22.49 34.23
N GLN A 698 -50.21 -21.23 33.79
CA GLN A 698 -49.51 -20.74 32.59
C GLN A 698 -47.99 -20.85 32.73
N ARG A 699 -47.45 -20.38 33.86
CA ARG A 699 -46.02 -20.40 34.17
C ARG A 699 -45.47 -21.83 34.14
N LYS A 700 -46.14 -22.73 34.86
CA LYS A 700 -45.75 -24.13 34.93
C LYS A 700 -45.81 -24.80 33.55
N GLY A 701 -46.78 -24.41 32.71
CA GLY A 701 -46.85 -24.87 31.33
C GLY A 701 -45.65 -24.46 30.48
N ALA A 702 -45.11 -23.26 30.68
CA ALA A 702 -43.88 -22.82 30.01
C ALA A 702 -42.65 -23.57 30.52
N GLU A 703 -42.51 -23.68 31.85
CA GLU A 703 -41.36 -24.33 32.51
C GLU A 703 -41.32 -25.85 32.24
N ASP A 704 -42.43 -26.58 32.40
CA ASP A 704 -42.51 -28.03 32.15
C ASP A 704 -42.32 -28.39 30.66
N ALA A 705 -42.60 -27.46 29.74
CA ALA A 705 -42.28 -27.61 28.31
C ALA A 705 -40.80 -27.32 27.99
N GLY A 706 -40.04 -26.81 28.95
CA GLY A 706 -38.66 -26.33 28.79
C GLY A 706 -38.58 -25.10 27.89
N GLY A 707 -39.44 -24.10 28.10
CA GLY A 707 -39.23 -22.76 27.56
C GLY A 707 -38.01 -22.09 28.21
N ALA A 708 -37.35 -21.17 27.49
CA ALA A 708 -36.19 -20.43 27.97
C ALA A 708 -36.61 -19.23 28.85
N GLY A 709 -37.36 -19.52 29.92
CA GLY A 709 -38.05 -18.52 30.74
C GLY A 709 -39.38 -18.02 30.14
N TRP A 710 -39.87 -16.90 30.66
CA TRP A 710 -41.21 -16.36 30.39
C TRP A 710 -41.33 -14.87 30.73
N THR A 711 -42.31 -14.18 30.14
CA THR A 711 -42.62 -12.77 30.45
C THR A 711 -44.11 -12.57 30.70
N TYR A 712 -44.51 -11.87 31.77
CA TYR A 712 -45.92 -11.59 32.06
C TYR A 712 -46.40 -10.24 31.54
N TRP A 713 -47.44 -10.27 30.70
CA TRP A 713 -48.03 -9.07 30.11
C TRP A 713 -49.25 -8.57 30.90
N ASN A 714 -49.25 -7.26 31.18
CA ASN A 714 -50.41 -6.52 31.66
C ASN A 714 -50.28 -5.04 31.25
N ALA A 715 -51.19 -4.53 30.41
CA ALA A 715 -51.22 -3.13 29.98
C ALA A 715 -51.32 -2.08 31.12
N ALA A 716 -51.64 -2.49 32.35
CA ALA A 716 -51.66 -1.60 33.51
C ALA A 716 -50.41 -1.73 34.43
N ALA A 717 -49.47 -2.63 34.11
CA ALA A 717 -48.37 -3.09 34.96
C ALA A 717 -48.78 -3.26 36.44
N LYS A 718 -49.72 -4.20 36.66
CA LYS A 718 -50.21 -4.59 37.99
C LYS A 718 -50.05 -6.10 38.12
N TYR A 719 -49.05 -6.48 38.90
CA TYR A 719 -48.67 -7.87 39.06
C TYR A 719 -49.07 -8.39 40.43
N ASN A 720 -49.31 -9.70 40.52
CA ASN A 720 -49.59 -10.40 41.76
C ASN A 720 -48.24 -10.90 42.31
N GLU A 721 -47.68 -10.20 43.28
CA GLU A 721 -46.34 -10.49 43.84
C GLU A 721 -46.20 -11.93 44.38
N SER A 722 -47.30 -12.56 44.80
CA SER A 722 -47.32 -13.98 45.19
C SER A 722 -46.98 -14.96 44.05
N LEU A 723 -46.91 -14.50 42.80
CA LEU A 723 -46.52 -15.29 41.62
C LEU A 723 -44.99 -15.46 41.47
N PHE A 724 -44.21 -14.63 42.17
CA PHE A 724 -42.75 -14.49 42.03
C PHE A 724 -41.98 -14.73 43.34
N VAL A 725 -42.65 -15.27 44.36
CA VAL A 725 -41.99 -15.69 45.62
C VAL A 725 -41.26 -17.02 45.41
N PRO A 726 -40.14 -17.30 46.12
CA PRO A 726 -39.45 -18.58 46.02
C PRO A 726 -40.36 -19.78 46.31
N ASP A 727 -40.32 -20.79 45.43
CA ASP A 727 -41.25 -21.94 45.38
C ASP A 727 -42.74 -21.52 45.43
N PRO A 728 -43.22 -20.79 44.41
CA PRO A 728 -44.57 -20.25 44.44
C PRO A 728 -45.63 -21.34 44.20
N TYR A 729 -45.23 -22.48 43.63
CA TYR A 729 -46.08 -23.66 43.42
C TYR A 729 -46.53 -24.30 44.74
N ALA A 730 -45.74 -24.21 45.82
CA ALA A 730 -46.14 -24.67 47.14
C ALA A 730 -47.40 -23.96 47.71
N GLN A 731 -47.83 -22.84 47.11
CA GLN A 731 -49.04 -22.10 47.51
C GLN A 731 -50.34 -22.71 46.95
N VAL A 732 -50.28 -23.50 45.87
CA VAL A 732 -51.47 -24.00 45.16
C VAL A 732 -51.38 -25.52 44.96
N SER A 733 -52.28 -26.25 45.62
CA SER A 733 -52.36 -27.72 45.50
C SER A 733 -53.16 -28.13 44.27
N GLY A 734 -52.63 -29.05 43.47
CA GLY A 734 -53.35 -29.68 42.35
C GLY A 734 -53.20 -28.97 41.01
N LEU A 735 -52.15 -28.16 40.83
CA LEU A 735 -51.72 -27.66 39.52
C LEU A 735 -51.45 -28.86 38.57
N PRO A 736 -51.78 -28.77 37.27
CA PRO A 736 -51.54 -29.84 36.30
C PRO A 736 -50.06 -30.13 36.07
N THR A 737 -49.80 -31.29 35.46
CA THR A 737 -48.47 -31.81 35.12
C THR A 737 -48.44 -32.33 33.68
N PRO A 738 -47.27 -32.69 33.11
CA PRO A 738 -47.19 -33.28 31.76
C PRO A 738 -48.04 -34.54 31.59
N ASP A 739 -48.11 -35.38 32.64
CA ASP A 739 -48.87 -36.65 32.66
C ASP A 739 -50.41 -36.45 32.64
N ASP A 740 -50.90 -35.22 32.88
CA ASP A 740 -52.33 -34.88 32.78
C ASP A 740 -52.75 -34.48 31.34
N VAL A 741 -51.79 -34.36 30.41
CA VAL A 741 -51.98 -33.65 29.12
C VAL A 741 -51.58 -34.47 27.89
N ASP A 742 -50.74 -35.49 28.02
CA ASP A 742 -50.32 -36.43 26.95
C ASP A 742 -51.18 -37.72 26.89
#